data_AF-G8S2B6-F1
#
_entry.id   AF-G8S2B6-F1
#
_cell.length_a   1.000
_cell.length_b   1.000
_cell.length_c   1.000
_cell.angle_alpha   90.00
_cell.angle_beta   90.00
_cell.angle_gamma   90.00
#
_symmetry.space_group_name_H-M   'P 1'
#
loop_
_entity.id
_entity.type
_entity.pdbx_description
1 polymer ?
#
loop_
_entity_poly.entity_id
_entity_poly.type
_entity_poly.pdbx_seq_one_letter_code
_entity_poly.pdbx_strand_id
1 'polypeptide(L)'
;MSRKIGIWVGLWAVVMAVAVAGPATAATRHFYVALGDSYSSGEGTYLDDSDYDAGTGGDCHRSRLAWGRVLAADTSLGLTMAAGRNSIAGHLACSGATVKNIRAISQHTGLGTQLAQLAALPVRPDLATVTIGGNDADFAAVVRTCYLYGGLKCTQAMATAKTKIGLLGDCAANDDSLGRYCLRDVYRDIKQQISGGRLIVVGYPRLFATGYRADGRCLWAASGVLAKLDGLIADMEARVHAEADAAGVTYVSTWDALSGHELCTEHSWVRSITPASGQKSLSAHPLAQGQQAMAGKVALYLHNHPFPAEPSVPTPTPTPTPTPTPTPVNRAPVAAFGYTRLSGAGNRVTLDGGASADPDGSIATWTWTSGGRQIATGRTATVSFAGVAAPSVTLTVTDNRGAPGTVSRTLSLQNRAPRITGVTPRAGAIVGSTVPDLAVAATDPDGDDLSTTFRVTGPAVDVSSGPVGATWTVPAHRLDPGARYQVAVTVRDPSGLTATATTSFTVAMLPTAADVTATSTGNGYWQVDTYGGVFSYGDAPFHGSLPGLGVKVNNIIGMTRTPDDGGYWLVGSDGGVFAFGNAPFYGSMGGKPLNGPVVGMAVTPSGKGYWLAAADGGVFAFGDAGFYGSMGGKPLNKPVTAIGATASGQGYWLAAGDGGVFAFGDAAFYGSMGGKPLNAPVVDMDVTPDGGGYWMTAEDGGVFAFGDAGFFGSMAGQPLNGHITGMSVTPSAGGYWLNGCDGGIFAFGDAQFHGSNPTYQCRGN
;
A
#
# COMPACT_ATOMS: atom_id res chain seq x y z
N MET A 1 40.07 45.78 53.65
CA MET A 1 39.12 46.87 53.96
C MET A 1 37.72 46.30 54.02
N SER A 2 37.17 46.21 55.22
CA SER A 2 35.85 45.66 55.52
C SER A 2 34.72 46.56 55.03
N ARG A 3 33.63 45.99 54.51
CA ARG A 3 32.28 46.54 54.69
C ARG A 3 31.20 45.47 54.51
N LYS A 4 30.50 45.22 55.61
CA LYS A 4 29.26 44.45 55.74
C LYS A 4 28.07 45.31 55.29
N ILE A 5 27.09 44.70 54.64
CA ILE A 5 25.71 45.17 54.43
C ILE A 5 24.86 43.91 54.67
N GLY A 6 23.92 43.77 55.59
CA GLY A 6 23.02 44.73 56.22
C GLY A 6 21.58 44.32 55.87
N ILE A 7 21.10 43.21 56.45
CA ILE A 7 19.73 42.68 56.25
C ILE A 7 18.76 43.50 57.10
N TRP A 8 17.69 44.02 56.49
CA TRP A 8 16.52 44.56 57.19
C TRP A 8 15.26 43.77 56.80
N VAL A 9 14.61 43.24 57.83
CA VAL A 9 13.32 42.55 57.80
C VAL A 9 12.24 43.60 58.08
N GLY A 10 11.25 43.73 57.18
CA GLY A 10 10.06 44.56 57.38
C GLY A 10 8.80 43.70 57.44
N LEU A 11 8.21 43.59 58.63
CA LEU A 11 6.88 43.04 58.90
C LEU A 11 5.81 44.00 58.36
N TRP A 12 4.83 43.52 57.57
CA TRP A 12 3.52 44.15 57.43
C TRP A 12 2.41 43.08 57.52
N ALA A 13 1.37 43.44 58.27
CA ALA A 13 0.34 42.57 58.81
C ALA A 13 -0.63 42.02 57.75
N VAL A 14 -1.02 40.75 57.91
CA VAL A 14 -2.09 40.09 57.16
C VAL A 14 -3.43 40.42 57.82
N VAL A 15 -4.30 41.16 57.12
CA VAL A 15 -5.73 41.24 57.43
C VAL A 15 -6.40 40.04 56.75
N MET A 16 -6.82 39.03 57.52
CA MET A 16 -7.67 37.95 57.03
C MET A 16 -9.11 38.47 56.88
N ALA A 17 -9.51 38.79 55.66
CA ALA A 17 -10.91 38.83 55.28
C ALA A 17 -11.38 37.39 55.05
N VAL A 18 -12.19 36.85 55.97
CA VAL A 18 -12.88 35.58 55.77
C VAL A 18 -13.97 35.83 54.72
N ALA A 19 -13.67 35.52 53.46
CA ALA A 19 -14.68 35.40 52.43
C ALA A 19 -15.51 34.15 52.72
N VAL A 20 -16.77 34.33 53.08
CA VAL A 20 -17.75 33.25 53.15
C VAL A 20 -17.91 32.73 51.72
N ALA A 21 -17.37 31.55 51.44
CA ALA A 21 -17.58 30.87 50.17
C ALA A 21 -19.09 30.61 50.00
N GLY A 22 -19.70 31.25 49.00
CA GLY A 22 -21.02 30.83 48.53
C GLY A 22 -20.97 29.36 48.08
N PRO A 23 -22.12 28.67 47.99
CA PRO A 23 -22.14 27.31 47.48
C PRO A 23 -21.48 27.32 46.10
N ALA A 24 -20.39 26.56 45.94
CA ALA A 24 -19.77 26.37 44.65
C ALA A 24 -20.83 25.81 43.70
N THR A 25 -21.26 26.61 42.72
CA THR A 25 -22.05 26.12 41.60
C THR A 25 -21.26 24.99 40.97
N ALA A 26 -21.79 23.76 41.04
CA ALA A 26 -21.20 22.63 40.36
C ALA A 26 -21.01 23.01 38.89
N ALA A 27 -19.77 23.04 38.41
CA ALA A 27 -19.49 23.31 37.01
C ALA A 27 -20.28 22.32 36.15
N THR A 28 -21.16 22.83 35.28
CA THR A 28 -21.89 22.04 34.29
C THR A 28 -20.87 21.26 33.47
N ARG A 29 -21.00 19.93 33.46
CA ARG A 29 -20.10 19.03 32.71
C ARG A 29 -20.78 18.63 31.40
N HIS A 30 -20.11 18.88 30.28
CA HIS A 30 -20.60 18.48 28.96
C HIS A 30 -19.96 17.16 28.52
N PHE A 31 -20.75 16.22 28.03
CA PHE A 31 -20.27 14.93 27.55
C PHE A 31 -19.67 15.06 26.15
N TYR A 32 -18.48 14.49 25.96
CA TYR A 32 -17.70 14.66 24.74
C TYR A 32 -17.23 13.32 24.16
N VAL A 33 -17.25 13.22 22.82
CA VAL A 33 -16.75 12.09 22.04
C VAL A 33 -15.82 12.55 20.91
N ALA A 34 -14.71 11.85 20.72
CA ALA A 34 -13.78 12.10 19.62
C ALA A 34 -13.83 10.95 18.60
N LEU A 35 -14.24 11.24 17.37
CA LEU A 35 -14.24 10.31 16.23
C LEU A 35 -13.13 10.68 15.25
N GLY A 36 -12.89 9.82 14.27
CA GLY A 36 -12.06 10.12 13.12
C GLY A 36 -10.95 9.12 12.83
N ASP A 37 -9.98 9.58 12.05
CA ASP A 37 -8.82 8.82 11.61
C ASP A 37 -7.60 8.96 12.53
N SER A 38 -6.40 8.69 12.00
CA SER A 38 -5.13 8.76 12.71
C SER A 38 -4.78 10.14 13.26
N TYR A 39 -5.28 11.22 12.64
CA TYR A 39 -5.06 12.58 13.16
C TYR A 39 -5.83 12.81 14.45
N SER A 40 -7.05 12.28 14.54
CA SER A 40 -7.85 12.26 15.78
C SER A 40 -7.36 11.20 16.77
N SER A 41 -6.87 10.04 16.33
CA SER A 41 -6.37 8.99 17.23
C SER A 41 -5.09 9.41 17.95
N GLY A 42 -4.37 10.39 17.41
CA GLY A 42 -3.10 10.85 17.97
C GLY A 42 -1.93 9.97 17.56
N GLU A 43 -2.01 9.33 16.39
CA GLU A 43 -0.86 8.62 15.83
C GLU A 43 0.31 9.57 15.61
N GLY A 44 1.53 9.11 15.88
CA GLY A 44 2.77 9.89 15.72
C GLY A 44 3.25 10.60 16.99
N THR A 45 2.53 10.49 18.10
CA THR A 45 2.85 11.14 19.38
C THR A 45 4.03 10.56 20.16
N TYR A 46 4.53 9.35 19.84
CA TYR A 46 5.49 8.63 20.72
C TYR A 46 6.89 8.29 20.15
N LEU A 47 7.79 7.84 21.05
CA LEU A 47 9.14 7.29 20.76
C LEU A 47 9.25 5.76 21.00
N ASP A 48 8.20 5.10 21.52
CA ASP A 48 8.00 3.68 21.90
C ASP A 48 6.47 3.33 21.98
N ASP A 49 6.05 2.08 22.17
CA ASP A 49 4.62 1.68 22.07
C ASP A 49 3.77 1.94 23.34
N SER A 50 4.31 2.58 24.38
CA SER A 50 3.62 2.69 25.69
C SER A 50 2.56 3.81 25.80
N ASP A 51 2.45 4.73 24.82
CA ASP A 51 1.39 5.78 24.84
C ASP A 51 0.03 5.21 24.60
N TYR A 52 0.00 4.25 23.68
CA TYR A 52 -1.22 3.85 23.04
C TYR A 52 -1.97 2.96 24.03
N ASP A 53 -3.28 3.16 24.11
CA ASP A 53 -4.07 2.42 25.07
C ASP A 53 -4.02 0.91 24.78
N ALA A 54 -3.36 0.16 25.67
CA ALA A 54 -3.27 -1.28 25.58
C ALA A 54 -4.65 -1.91 25.79
N GLY A 55 -5.06 -2.81 24.87
CA GLY A 55 -6.20 -3.71 25.09
C GLY A 55 -7.61 -3.10 24.96
N THR A 56 -7.81 -1.93 24.34
CA THR A 56 -9.17 -1.34 24.13
C THR A 56 -9.54 -1.07 22.66
N GLY A 57 -8.94 -1.81 21.73
CA GLY A 57 -9.22 -1.74 20.29
C GLY A 57 -7.93 -1.82 19.48
N GLY A 58 -7.46 -3.05 19.26
CA GLY A 58 -6.19 -3.36 18.59
C GLY A 58 -5.89 -2.45 17.40
N ASP A 59 -4.63 -2.03 17.28
CA ASP A 59 -4.09 -1.25 16.16
C ASP A 59 -4.71 0.13 15.86
N CYS A 60 -5.72 0.62 16.59
CA CYS A 60 -6.29 1.97 16.36
C CYS A 60 -5.37 3.14 16.74
N HIS A 61 -4.26 2.90 17.43
CA HIS A 61 -3.27 3.91 17.85
C HIS A 61 -3.89 5.14 18.52
N ARG A 62 -4.69 4.90 19.56
CA ARG A 62 -5.31 5.94 20.38
C ARG A 62 -4.33 6.39 21.47
N SER A 63 -3.69 7.53 21.26
CA SER A 63 -2.68 8.11 22.16
C SER A 63 -3.34 8.85 23.32
N ARG A 64 -2.65 8.97 24.46
CA ARG A 64 -3.06 9.85 25.57
C ARG A 64 -2.89 11.33 25.27
N LEU A 65 -2.03 11.63 24.30
CA LEU A 65 -1.68 12.97 23.83
C LEU A 65 -2.44 13.37 22.56
N ALA A 66 -3.39 12.54 22.10
CA ALA A 66 -4.27 12.89 20.99
C ALA A 66 -5.02 14.20 21.25
N TRP A 67 -5.12 15.08 20.25
CA TRP A 67 -5.67 16.43 20.42
C TRP A 67 -7.09 16.41 21.01
N GLY A 68 -7.90 15.41 20.67
CA GLY A 68 -9.24 15.26 21.23
C GLY A 68 -9.22 15.02 22.75
N ARG A 69 -8.24 14.26 23.25
CA ARG A 69 -8.08 14.04 24.70
C ARG A 69 -7.45 15.23 25.41
N VAL A 70 -6.52 15.91 24.75
CA VAL A 70 -5.95 17.18 25.25
C VAL A 70 -7.06 18.21 25.42
N LEU A 71 -8.00 18.31 24.46
CA LEU A 71 -9.18 19.16 24.54
C LEU A 71 -10.07 18.81 25.75
N ALA A 72 -10.31 17.52 25.99
CA ALA A 72 -11.11 17.07 27.14
C ALA A 72 -10.43 17.28 28.49
N ALA A 73 -9.09 17.37 28.51
CA ALA A 73 -8.30 17.63 29.71
C ALA A 73 -8.28 19.13 30.09
N ASP A 74 -8.68 20.02 29.18
CA ASP A 74 -8.80 21.45 29.47
C ASP A 74 -10.03 21.70 30.36
N THR A 75 -9.75 21.88 31.66
CA THR A 75 -10.79 22.10 32.68
C THR A 75 -11.61 23.36 32.44
N SER A 76 -11.10 24.33 31.67
CA SER A 76 -11.83 25.57 31.37
C SER A 76 -12.99 25.37 30.40
N LEU A 77 -13.02 24.25 29.67
CA LEU A 77 -14.08 23.89 28.74
C LEU A 77 -15.20 23.05 29.37
N GLY A 78 -15.00 22.56 30.61
CA GLY A 78 -16.00 21.74 31.30
C GLY A 78 -16.35 20.41 30.62
N LEU A 79 -15.48 19.90 29.74
CA LEU A 79 -15.73 18.66 28.99
C LEU A 79 -15.45 17.42 29.83
N THR A 80 -16.16 16.32 29.55
CA THR A 80 -15.91 15.00 30.13
C THR A 80 -16.16 13.95 29.07
N MET A 81 -15.23 13.01 28.88
CA MET A 81 -15.42 11.92 27.92
C MET A 81 -16.68 11.10 28.27
N ALA A 82 -17.53 10.85 27.27
CA ALA A 82 -18.88 10.28 27.42
C ALA A 82 -18.94 8.81 27.90
N ALA A 83 -17.84 8.22 28.37
CA ALA A 83 -17.77 6.80 28.75
C ALA A 83 -17.48 6.53 30.24
N GLY A 84 -17.66 7.53 31.12
CA GLY A 84 -17.57 7.38 32.59
C GLY A 84 -16.24 7.84 33.20
N ARG A 85 -16.23 8.12 34.52
CA ARG A 85 -15.04 8.61 35.25
C ARG A 85 -13.96 7.53 35.22
N ASN A 86 -12.86 7.81 34.52
CA ASN A 86 -11.66 6.98 34.30
C ASN A 86 -11.66 5.99 33.12
N SER A 87 -12.49 6.16 32.07
CA SER A 87 -12.43 5.29 30.88
C SER A 87 -11.98 5.99 29.59
N ILE A 88 -11.18 5.26 28.80
CA ILE A 88 -10.70 5.58 27.44
C ILE A 88 -11.84 5.51 26.40
N ALA A 89 -13.01 4.97 26.77
CA ALA A 89 -14.05 4.52 25.84
C ALA A 89 -14.87 5.62 25.15
N GLY A 90 -14.60 6.91 25.41
CA GLY A 90 -15.17 8.03 24.65
C GLY A 90 -14.31 8.49 23.47
N HIS A 91 -13.11 7.94 23.32
CA HIS A 91 -12.19 8.25 22.21
C HIS A 91 -12.30 7.14 21.16
N LEU A 92 -13.14 7.36 20.15
CA LEU A 92 -13.55 6.36 19.16
C LEU A 92 -12.69 6.39 17.89
N ALA A 93 -11.92 7.46 17.68
CA ALA A 93 -11.03 7.61 16.54
C ALA A 93 -10.08 6.42 16.36
N CYS A 94 -9.72 6.11 15.12
CA CYS A 94 -8.92 4.94 14.81
C CYS A 94 -7.99 5.21 13.63
N SER A 95 -6.70 4.94 13.81
CA SER A 95 -5.69 5.05 12.76
C SER A 95 -6.11 4.29 11.49
N GLY A 96 -5.95 4.92 10.32
CA GLY A 96 -6.34 4.34 9.03
C GLY A 96 -7.84 4.39 8.69
N ALA A 97 -8.68 4.95 9.57
CA ALA A 97 -10.12 5.00 9.32
C ALA A 97 -10.44 5.81 8.05
N THR A 98 -11.37 5.27 7.26
CA THR A 98 -11.99 5.92 6.10
C THR A 98 -13.46 6.24 6.41
N VAL A 99 -14.14 7.01 5.56
CA VAL A 99 -15.57 7.34 5.78
C VAL A 99 -16.47 6.11 5.88
N LYS A 100 -16.09 4.97 5.27
CA LYS A 100 -16.81 3.70 5.43
C LYS A 100 -16.64 3.10 6.83
N ASN A 101 -15.51 3.38 7.50
CA ASN A 101 -15.24 2.87 8.84
C ASN A 101 -16.04 3.59 9.93
N ILE A 102 -16.43 4.83 9.65
CA ILE A 102 -17.35 5.55 10.53
C ILE A 102 -18.74 4.89 10.49
N ARG A 103 -19.26 4.60 9.29
CA ARG A 103 -20.67 4.21 9.12
C ARG A 103 -20.98 2.73 8.94
N ALA A 104 -20.20 2.02 8.12
CA ALA A 104 -20.65 0.76 7.51
C ALA A 104 -19.76 -0.44 7.83
N ILE A 105 -18.45 -0.25 7.94
CA ILE A 105 -17.49 -1.36 8.05
C ILE A 105 -16.63 -1.19 9.30
N SER A 106 -16.75 -2.10 10.25
CA SER A 106 -15.84 -2.14 11.40
C SER A 106 -14.39 -2.24 10.92
N GLN A 107 -13.53 -1.39 11.44
CA GLN A 107 -12.12 -1.36 11.01
C GLN A 107 -11.31 -2.53 11.59
N HIS A 108 -11.62 -2.90 12.83
CA HIS A 108 -11.03 -4.06 13.51
C HIS A 108 -12.14 -5.00 13.98
N THR A 109 -11.85 -6.29 14.02
CA THR A 109 -12.79 -7.30 14.51
C THR A 109 -13.19 -7.01 15.96
N GLY A 110 -14.49 -7.08 16.27
CA GLY A 110 -15.02 -6.86 17.62
C GLY A 110 -15.12 -5.40 18.07
N LEU A 111 -14.62 -4.43 17.28
CA LEU A 111 -14.68 -3.00 17.65
C LEU A 111 -16.00 -2.31 17.25
N GLY A 112 -16.60 -2.74 16.13
CA GLY A 112 -17.76 -2.07 15.52
C GLY A 112 -17.37 -0.81 14.73
N THR A 113 -18.30 -0.29 13.94
CA THR A 113 -18.14 1.03 13.29
C THR A 113 -18.06 2.12 14.34
N GLN A 114 -17.48 3.28 14.04
CA GLN A 114 -17.43 4.36 15.03
C GLN A 114 -18.84 4.89 15.37
N LEU A 115 -19.80 4.84 14.42
CA LEU A 115 -21.22 5.10 14.70
C LEU A 115 -21.85 4.04 15.62
N ALA A 116 -21.48 2.77 15.50
CA ALA A 116 -21.97 1.74 16.42
C ALA A 116 -21.40 1.94 17.83
N GLN A 117 -20.13 2.33 17.93
CA GLN A 117 -19.49 2.68 19.20
C GLN A 117 -20.13 3.92 19.84
N LEU A 118 -20.41 4.97 19.04
CA LEU A 118 -21.10 6.18 19.48
C LEU A 118 -22.51 5.87 20.01
N ALA A 119 -23.26 5.02 19.30
CA ALA A 119 -24.58 4.57 19.74
C ALA A 119 -24.56 3.74 21.03
N ALA A 120 -23.44 3.09 21.35
CA ALA A 120 -23.26 2.25 22.53
C ALA A 120 -22.79 3.04 23.78
N LEU A 121 -22.56 4.35 23.67
CA LEU A 121 -22.11 5.16 24.81
C LEU A 121 -23.18 5.24 25.91
N PRO A 122 -22.79 5.19 27.19
CA PRO A 122 -23.72 5.18 28.31
C PRO A 122 -24.46 6.51 28.50
N VAL A 123 -23.91 7.60 27.96
CA VAL A 123 -24.51 8.93 27.94
C VAL A 123 -24.37 9.52 26.54
N ARG A 124 -25.40 10.24 26.09
CA ARG A 124 -25.34 10.92 24.79
C ARG A 124 -24.38 12.11 24.88
N PRO A 125 -23.44 12.27 23.94
CA PRO A 125 -22.53 13.42 23.95
C PRO A 125 -23.21 14.74 23.58
N ASP A 126 -22.86 15.81 24.30
CA ASP A 126 -23.19 17.20 23.96
C ASP A 126 -22.24 17.76 22.88
N LEU A 127 -21.07 17.16 22.72
CA LEU A 127 -20.06 17.50 21.73
C LEU A 127 -19.49 16.26 21.08
N ALA A 128 -19.42 16.27 19.75
CA ALA A 128 -18.63 15.31 18.98
C ALA A 128 -17.64 16.06 18.10
N THR A 129 -16.45 15.50 17.94
CA THR A 129 -15.48 15.96 16.94
C THR A 129 -15.08 14.86 15.96
N VAL A 130 -14.66 15.23 14.76
CA VAL A 130 -14.20 14.26 13.74
C VAL A 130 -13.17 14.86 12.78
N THR A 131 -12.07 14.13 12.53
CA THR A 131 -11.19 14.28 11.35
C THR A 131 -11.38 13.05 10.46
N ILE A 132 -11.73 13.20 9.18
CA ILE A 132 -11.92 12.03 8.31
C ILE A 132 -11.80 12.38 6.82
N GLY A 133 -11.31 11.43 6.03
CA GLY A 133 -11.27 11.47 4.57
C GLY A 133 -9.87 11.46 3.96
N GLY A 134 -8.82 11.74 4.73
CA GLY A 134 -7.44 11.72 4.22
C GLY A 134 -6.99 10.33 3.75
N ASN A 135 -7.46 9.28 4.43
CA ASN A 135 -7.24 7.88 4.03
C ASN A 135 -8.04 7.51 2.77
N ASP A 136 -9.23 8.07 2.57
CA ASP A 136 -10.03 7.87 1.36
C ASP A 136 -9.37 8.49 0.11
N ALA A 137 -8.58 9.55 0.32
CA ALA A 137 -7.76 10.18 -0.72
C ALA A 137 -6.40 9.49 -0.94
N ASP A 138 -6.11 8.38 -0.25
CA ASP A 138 -4.80 7.68 -0.25
C ASP A 138 -3.60 8.59 0.10
N PHE A 139 -3.79 9.59 0.97
CA PHE A 139 -2.77 10.61 1.20
C PHE A 139 -1.42 10.02 1.70
N ALA A 140 -1.46 8.99 2.55
CA ALA A 140 -0.27 8.27 3.00
C ALA A 140 0.51 7.61 1.85
N ALA A 141 -0.20 7.03 0.86
CA ALA A 141 0.42 6.41 -0.31
C ALA A 141 1.01 7.47 -1.26
N VAL A 142 0.37 8.64 -1.37
CA VAL A 142 0.90 9.79 -2.13
C VAL A 142 2.22 10.25 -1.53
N VAL A 143 2.25 10.53 -0.22
CA VAL A 143 3.47 10.99 0.46
C VAL A 143 4.60 9.96 0.31
N ARG A 144 4.31 8.66 0.47
CA ARG A 144 5.28 7.58 0.25
C ARG A 144 5.78 7.53 -1.20
N THR A 145 4.88 7.63 -2.17
CA THR A 145 5.23 7.59 -3.60
C THR A 145 6.11 8.78 -3.98
N CYS A 146 5.76 9.97 -3.48
CA CYS A 146 6.53 11.18 -3.71
C CYS A 146 7.91 11.12 -3.05
N TYR A 147 8.00 10.57 -1.84
CA TYR A 147 9.26 10.38 -1.13
C TYR A 147 10.19 9.36 -1.82
N LEU A 148 9.65 8.22 -2.28
CA LEU A 148 10.47 7.13 -2.84
C LEU A 148 10.82 7.32 -4.32
N TYR A 149 9.91 7.87 -5.11
CA TYR A 149 10.03 7.84 -6.57
C TYR A 149 10.07 9.22 -7.23
N GLY A 150 9.58 10.27 -6.57
CA GLY A 150 9.53 11.62 -7.12
C GLY A 150 8.86 11.71 -8.50
N GLY A 151 9.22 12.76 -9.27
CA GLY A 151 8.94 12.89 -10.71
C GLY A 151 7.49 12.65 -11.15
N LEU A 152 7.34 11.89 -12.24
CA LEU A 152 6.04 11.60 -12.85
C LEU A 152 5.14 10.73 -11.95
N LYS A 153 5.72 9.74 -11.23
CA LYS A 153 4.97 8.86 -10.31
C LYS A 153 4.33 9.65 -9.17
N CYS A 154 5.07 10.59 -8.58
CA CYS A 154 4.54 11.52 -7.59
C CYS A 154 3.39 12.36 -8.16
N THR A 155 3.57 12.90 -9.37
CA THR A 155 2.56 13.74 -10.02
C THR A 155 1.27 12.94 -10.33
N GLN A 156 1.38 11.70 -10.80
CA GLN A 156 0.24 10.81 -11.05
C GLN A 156 -0.47 10.39 -9.75
N ALA A 157 0.28 10.12 -8.68
CA ALA A 157 -0.30 9.81 -7.37
C ALA A 157 -1.10 11.01 -6.82
N MET A 158 -0.56 12.23 -6.91
CA MET A 158 -1.27 13.45 -6.50
C MET A 158 -2.53 13.69 -7.35
N ALA A 159 -2.46 13.48 -8.67
CA ALA A 159 -3.63 13.60 -9.55
C ALA A 159 -4.73 12.58 -9.19
N THR A 160 -4.33 11.33 -8.87
CA THR A 160 -5.26 10.28 -8.43
C THR A 160 -5.94 10.65 -7.11
N ALA A 161 -5.17 11.14 -6.13
CA ALA A 161 -5.71 11.61 -4.86
C ALA A 161 -6.67 12.79 -5.03
N LYS A 162 -6.34 13.76 -5.90
CA LYS A 162 -7.24 14.88 -6.22
C LYS A 162 -8.59 14.42 -6.76
N THR A 163 -8.60 13.41 -7.64
CA THR A 163 -9.84 12.78 -8.11
C THR A 163 -10.63 12.15 -6.96
N LYS A 164 -9.96 11.42 -6.06
CA LYS A 164 -10.59 10.81 -4.87
C LYS A 164 -11.19 11.85 -3.91
N ILE A 165 -10.51 12.98 -3.71
CA ILE A 165 -11.04 14.12 -2.94
C ILE A 165 -12.35 14.62 -3.58
N GLY A 166 -12.41 14.74 -4.91
CA GLY A 166 -13.65 15.10 -5.61
C GLY A 166 -14.78 14.10 -5.35
N LEU A 167 -14.48 12.80 -5.36
CA LEU A 167 -15.47 11.74 -5.12
C LEU A 167 -16.07 11.75 -3.71
N LEU A 168 -15.38 12.31 -2.70
CA LEU A 168 -15.85 12.32 -1.32
C LEU A 168 -17.15 13.12 -1.08
N GLY A 169 -17.75 13.72 -2.10
CA GLY A 169 -19.00 14.53 -1.98
C GLY A 169 -19.92 14.40 -3.15
N ASP A 170 -19.59 13.47 -4.02
CA ASP A 170 -20.59 12.88 -4.86
C ASP A 170 -21.44 11.92 -4.01
N CYS A 171 -22.37 12.48 -3.23
CA CYS A 171 -23.34 11.70 -2.46
C CYS A 171 -24.50 11.19 -3.34
N ALA A 172 -24.58 11.59 -4.61
CA ALA A 172 -25.61 11.12 -5.55
C ALA A 172 -25.21 9.77 -6.17
N ALA A 173 -23.91 9.47 -6.19
CA ALA A 173 -23.34 8.19 -6.61
C ALA A 173 -23.40 7.07 -5.54
N ASN A 174 -24.30 7.19 -4.56
CA ASN A 174 -24.68 6.19 -3.55
C ASN A 174 -25.42 5.00 -4.21
N ASP A 175 -24.72 4.33 -5.11
CA ASP A 175 -25.05 2.97 -5.52
C ASP A 175 -24.28 2.03 -4.57
N ASP A 176 -25.01 1.38 -3.65
CA ASP A 176 -24.46 0.40 -2.70
C ASP A 176 -23.71 -0.74 -3.40
N SER A 177 -23.93 -0.96 -4.70
CA SER A 177 -23.21 -1.95 -5.51
C SER A 177 -21.74 -1.57 -5.78
N LEU A 178 -21.37 -0.28 -5.64
CA LEU A 178 -20.01 0.23 -5.80
C LEU A 178 -19.32 0.57 -4.47
N GLY A 179 -20.06 0.53 -3.35
CA GLY A 179 -19.52 0.77 -2.00
C GLY A 179 -18.98 2.19 -1.78
N ARG A 180 -19.51 3.19 -2.50
CA ARG A 180 -19.11 4.60 -2.38
C ARG A 180 -19.87 5.30 -1.26
N TYR A 181 -19.15 6.20 -0.61
CA TYR A 181 -19.48 6.71 0.70
C TYR A 181 -18.96 8.16 0.74
N CYS A 182 -19.84 9.16 0.86
CA CYS A 182 -19.45 10.59 0.89
C CYS A 182 -19.33 11.17 2.32
N LEU A 183 -18.64 12.28 2.51
CA LEU A 183 -18.41 12.94 3.81
C LEU A 183 -19.70 13.49 4.44
N ARG A 184 -20.55 14.16 3.65
CA ARG A 184 -21.77 14.79 4.15
C ARG A 184 -22.73 13.81 4.83
N ASP A 185 -22.86 12.60 4.30
CA ASP A 185 -23.71 11.58 4.91
C ASP A 185 -23.15 11.12 6.26
N VAL A 186 -21.82 10.95 6.37
CA VAL A 186 -21.17 10.64 7.65
C VAL A 186 -21.44 11.74 8.68
N TYR A 187 -21.32 13.01 8.28
CA TYR A 187 -21.55 14.14 9.19
C TYR A 187 -23.01 14.19 9.66
N ARG A 188 -23.97 13.92 8.77
CA ARG A 188 -25.40 13.84 9.11
C ARG A 188 -25.68 12.67 10.05
N ASP A 189 -25.10 11.51 9.79
CA ASP A 189 -25.29 10.32 10.64
C ASP A 189 -24.75 10.55 12.05
N ILE A 190 -23.54 11.11 12.19
CA ILE A 190 -22.97 11.47 13.50
C ILE A 190 -23.88 12.49 14.20
N LYS A 191 -24.27 13.56 13.49
CA LYS A 191 -25.12 14.63 14.02
C LYS A 191 -26.48 14.10 14.49
N GLN A 192 -27.04 13.13 13.77
CA GLN A 192 -28.29 12.47 14.13
C GLN A 192 -28.15 11.62 15.40
N GLN A 193 -27.04 10.91 15.58
CA GLN A 193 -26.82 10.08 16.76
C GLN A 193 -26.63 10.90 18.05
N ILE A 194 -26.02 12.08 17.96
CA ILE A 194 -25.82 12.99 19.08
C ILE A 194 -26.96 14.01 19.26
N SER A 195 -28.13 13.79 18.64
CA SER A 195 -29.27 14.72 18.58
C SER A 195 -29.38 15.65 19.81
N GLY A 196 -29.22 16.96 19.59
CA GLY A 196 -29.12 18.01 20.63
C GLY A 196 -27.68 18.53 20.84
N GLY A 197 -26.67 17.69 20.66
CA GLY A 197 -25.25 18.03 20.77
C GLY A 197 -24.66 18.68 19.51
N ARG A 198 -23.49 19.31 19.64
CA ARG A 198 -22.74 19.98 18.57
C ARG A 198 -21.77 19.01 17.90
N LEU A 199 -21.74 18.96 16.56
CA LEU A 199 -20.69 18.26 15.80
C LEU A 199 -19.72 19.30 15.26
N ILE A 200 -18.43 19.11 15.54
CA ILE A 200 -17.32 19.88 14.96
C ILE A 200 -16.48 18.98 14.06
N VAL A 201 -16.52 19.25 12.76
CA VAL A 201 -15.59 18.68 11.78
C VAL A 201 -14.29 19.48 11.87
N VAL A 202 -13.19 18.79 12.13
CA VAL A 202 -11.88 19.40 12.30
C VAL A 202 -11.05 19.13 11.04
N GLY A 203 -10.46 20.19 10.49
CA GLY A 203 -9.58 20.10 9.33
C GLY A 203 -8.21 19.49 9.67
N TYR A 204 -7.46 19.10 8.64
CA TYR A 204 -6.05 18.72 8.70
C TYR A 204 -5.14 19.97 8.70
N PRO A 205 -4.04 19.95 9.45
CA PRO A 205 -3.10 21.07 9.47
C PRO A 205 -2.26 21.10 8.19
N ARG A 206 -1.70 22.28 7.89
CA ARG A 206 -0.68 22.40 6.85
C ARG A 206 0.57 21.61 7.26
N LEU A 207 0.94 20.61 6.44
CA LEU A 207 2.06 19.71 6.78
C LEU A 207 3.40 20.15 6.21
N PHE A 208 3.43 20.94 5.14
CA PHE A 208 4.67 21.31 4.45
C PHE A 208 4.92 22.81 4.57
N ALA A 209 6.17 23.19 4.82
CA ALA A 209 6.55 24.60 4.85
C ALA A 209 6.41 25.24 3.46
N THR A 210 5.87 26.46 3.41
CA THR A 210 5.81 27.26 2.17
C THR A 210 7.18 27.86 1.87
N GLY A 211 7.94 27.23 0.96
CA GLY A 211 9.22 27.71 0.44
C GLY A 211 10.36 26.70 0.60
N TYR A 212 11.19 26.55 -0.44
CA TYR A 212 12.42 25.76 -0.37
C TYR A 212 13.37 26.42 0.64
N ARG A 213 13.69 25.72 1.73
CA ARG A 213 14.70 26.18 2.68
C ARG A 213 16.06 25.61 2.21
N ALA A 214 17.03 26.50 2.04
CA ALA A 214 18.36 26.17 1.54
C ALA A 214 19.23 25.37 2.54
N ASP A 215 18.64 24.86 3.62
CA ASP A 215 19.32 24.15 4.72
C ASP A 215 19.45 22.64 4.49
N GLY A 216 19.02 22.13 3.34
CA GLY A 216 19.17 20.72 2.96
C GLY A 216 18.17 19.78 3.65
N ARG A 217 17.16 20.29 4.36
CA ARG A 217 16.06 19.46 4.89
C ARG A 217 15.04 19.20 3.79
N CYS A 218 14.64 17.94 3.60
CA CYS A 218 13.75 17.48 2.53
C CYS A 218 14.31 17.59 1.09
N LEU A 219 15.61 17.34 0.89
CA LEU A 219 16.25 17.23 -0.44
C LEU A 219 15.58 16.23 -1.39
N TRP A 220 14.82 15.26 -0.85
CA TRP A 220 14.03 14.30 -1.62
C TRP A 220 12.90 14.97 -2.43
N ALA A 221 12.40 16.13 -1.97
CA ALA A 221 11.38 16.88 -2.68
C ALA A 221 12.05 17.89 -3.60
N ALA A 222 12.15 17.54 -4.89
CA ALA A 222 12.57 18.47 -5.95
C ALA A 222 11.76 19.79 -5.90
N SER A 223 12.31 20.86 -6.48
CA SER A 223 11.68 22.19 -6.50
C SER A 223 10.22 22.12 -7.00
N GLY A 224 9.26 22.44 -6.13
CA GLY A 224 7.83 22.49 -6.43
C GLY A 224 6.98 21.29 -5.98
N VAL A 225 7.58 20.17 -5.54
CA VAL A 225 6.80 19.01 -5.04
C VAL A 225 6.09 19.35 -3.73
N LEU A 226 6.77 20.02 -2.80
CA LEU A 226 6.18 20.43 -1.51
C LEU A 226 4.99 21.37 -1.70
N ALA A 227 5.07 22.31 -2.65
CA ALA A 227 3.97 23.21 -2.97
C ALA A 227 2.76 22.47 -3.57
N LYS A 228 3.00 21.42 -4.37
CA LYS A 228 1.92 20.57 -4.91
C LYS A 228 1.27 19.71 -3.83
N LEU A 229 2.05 19.17 -2.91
CA LEU A 229 1.52 18.43 -1.75
C LEU A 229 0.74 19.34 -0.80
N ASP A 230 1.22 20.56 -0.57
CA ASP A 230 0.50 21.61 0.16
C ASP A 230 -0.84 21.95 -0.51
N GLY A 231 -0.83 22.15 -1.83
CA GLY A 231 -2.04 22.36 -2.62
C GLY A 231 -3.03 21.19 -2.54
N LEU A 232 -2.54 19.95 -2.46
CA LEU A 232 -3.40 18.78 -2.29
C LEU A 232 -4.06 18.73 -0.90
N ILE A 233 -3.36 19.15 0.16
CA ILE A 233 -3.96 19.31 1.49
C ILE A 233 -5.00 20.43 1.47
N ALA A 234 -4.71 21.55 0.79
CA ALA A 234 -5.67 22.64 0.63
C ALA A 234 -6.94 22.20 -0.11
N ASP A 235 -6.81 21.39 -1.17
CA ASP A 235 -7.93 20.78 -1.88
C ASP A 235 -8.78 19.90 -0.92
N MET A 236 -8.12 19.11 -0.06
CA MET A 236 -8.79 18.28 0.94
C MET A 236 -9.53 19.12 1.99
N GLU A 237 -8.90 20.18 2.51
CA GLU A 237 -9.51 21.08 3.49
C GLU A 237 -10.73 21.81 2.93
N ALA A 238 -10.61 22.33 1.70
CA ALA A 238 -11.74 22.93 1.00
C ALA A 238 -12.90 21.94 0.85
N ARG A 239 -12.57 20.66 0.58
CA ARG A 239 -13.55 19.59 0.46
C ARG A 239 -14.26 19.28 1.76
N VAL A 240 -13.51 19.13 2.85
CA VAL A 240 -14.03 18.84 4.19
C VAL A 240 -14.94 19.99 4.66
N HIS A 241 -14.49 21.23 4.49
CA HIS A 241 -15.26 22.42 4.83
C HIS A 241 -16.58 22.49 4.06
N ALA A 242 -16.55 22.33 2.72
CA ALA A 242 -17.75 22.38 1.90
C ALA A 242 -18.79 21.31 2.30
N GLU A 243 -18.36 20.10 2.67
CA GLU A 243 -19.27 19.04 3.10
C GLU A 243 -19.80 19.23 4.52
N ALA A 244 -19.02 19.85 5.41
CA ALA A 244 -19.48 20.24 6.74
C ALA A 244 -20.59 21.31 6.64
N ASP A 245 -20.39 22.32 5.80
CA ASP A 245 -21.39 23.35 5.50
C ASP A 245 -22.67 22.72 4.92
N ALA A 246 -22.52 21.83 3.93
CA ALA A 246 -23.65 21.13 3.31
C ALA A 246 -24.38 20.16 4.25
N ALA A 247 -23.70 19.69 5.31
CA ALA A 247 -24.30 18.91 6.39
C ALA A 247 -24.92 19.78 7.50
N GLY A 248 -24.69 21.09 7.50
CA GLY A 248 -25.16 22.01 8.53
C GLY A 248 -24.46 21.81 9.88
N VAL A 249 -23.19 21.42 9.85
CA VAL A 249 -22.37 21.17 11.05
C VAL A 249 -21.18 22.12 11.09
N THR A 250 -20.59 22.33 12.26
CA THR A 250 -19.48 23.26 12.44
C THR A 250 -18.21 22.70 11.79
N TYR A 251 -17.47 23.52 11.06
CA TYR A 251 -16.09 23.24 10.66
C TYR A 251 -15.11 24.14 11.45
N VAL A 252 -14.00 23.55 11.92
CA VAL A 252 -12.88 24.28 12.54
C VAL A 252 -11.61 23.92 11.78
N SER A 253 -10.99 24.93 11.17
CA SER A 253 -9.72 24.75 10.48
C SER A 253 -8.56 24.60 11.46
N THR A 254 -7.65 23.68 11.17
CA THR A 254 -6.34 23.58 11.84
C THR A 254 -5.19 23.93 10.89
N TRP A 255 -5.50 24.50 9.72
CA TRP A 255 -4.53 24.79 8.66
C TRP A 255 -3.26 25.48 9.18
N ASP A 256 -3.43 26.49 10.02
CA ASP A 256 -2.35 27.30 10.57
C ASP A 256 -1.87 26.83 11.96
N ALA A 257 -2.37 25.70 12.47
CA ALA A 257 -2.01 25.18 13.80
C ALA A 257 -0.52 24.87 13.93
N LEU A 258 0.12 24.44 12.83
CA LEU A 258 1.54 24.08 12.79
C LEU A 258 2.42 25.16 12.14
N SER A 259 1.94 26.41 12.08
CA SER A 259 2.67 27.51 11.42
C SER A 259 4.08 27.67 12.00
N GLY A 260 5.10 27.53 11.15
CA GLY A 260 6.52 27.62 11.56
C GLY A 260 7.11 26.30 12.08
N HIS A 261 6.29 25.27 12.23
CA HIS A 261 6.61 23.94 12.74
C HIS A 261 6.19 22.82 11.79
N GLU A 262 6.02 23.13 10.50
CA GLU A 262 5.69 22.16 9.47
C GLU A 262 6.84 21.17 9.23
N LEU A 263 6.56 20.10 8.48
CA LEU A 263 7.61 19.21 7.96
C LEU A 263 8.63 20.03 7.16
N CYS A 264 9.90 19.65 7.26
CA CYS A 264 11.05 20.37 6.68
C CYS A 264 11.42 21.69 7.38
N THR A 265 10.84 22.00 8.54
CA THR A 265 11.32 23.09 9.41
C THR A 265 12.37 22.58 10.42
N GLU A 266 13.11 23.51 11.05
CA GLU A 266 14.12 23.17 12.05
C GLU A 266 13.51 22.46 13.27
N HIS A 267 12.35 22.93 13.70
CA HIS A 267 11.60 22.44 14.86
C HIS A 267 10.24 21.87 14.44
N SER A 268 10.26 20.88 13.55
CA SER A 268 9.03 20.25 13.06
C SER A 268 8.21 19.64 14.19
N TRP A 269 6.92 19.98 14.25
CA TRP A 269 5.89 19.29 15.04
C TRP A 269 5.22 18.17 14.25
N VAL A 270 5.75 17.85 13.07
CA VAL A 270 5.31 16.74 12.22
C VAL A 270 6.42 15.69 12.16
N ARG A 271 6.05 14.41 12.25
CA ARG A 271 6.99 13.30 12.17
C ARG A 271 7.61 13.17 10.78
N SER A 272 8.93 13.02 10.73
CA SER A 272 9.69 12.80 9.50
C SER A 272 9.20 11.58 8.71
N ILE A 273 9.35 11.64 7.38
CA ILE A 273 9.01 10.53 6.48
C ILE A 273 10.17 9.54 6.49
N THR A 274 9.90 8.26 6.75
CA THR A 274 10.92 7.19 6.73
C THR A 274 10.49 6.02 5.83
N PRO A 275 11.42 5.41 5.08
CA PRO A 275 11.15 4.20 4.29
C PRO A 275 11.27 2.97 5.19
N ALA A 276 10.25 2.67 5.99
CA ALA A 276 10.20 1.41 6.75
C ALA A 276 9.28 0.39 6.07
N SER A 277 9.87 -0.69 5.55
CA SER A 277 9.19 -1.95 5.26
C SER A 277 8.96 -2.70 6.59
N GLY A 278 7.70 -2.85 6.99
CA GLY A 278 7.33 -3.76 8.08
C GLY A 278 7.07 -3.13 9.47
N GLN A 279 7.13 -1.80 9.62
CA GLN A 279 6.63 -1.11 10.82
C GLN A 279 5.60 -0.03 10.45
N LYS A 280 4.61 0.13 11.33
CA LYS A 280 3.52 1.11 11.31
C LYS A 280 4.06 2.50 10.90
N SER A 281 3.66 3.01 9.73
CA SER A 281 4.20 4.26 9.19
C SER A 281 3.59 5.46 9.93
N LEU A 282 4.24 5.90 10.99
CA LEU A 282 3.92 7.13 11.74
C LEU A 282 4.24 8.42 10.95
N SER A 283 4.74 8.28 9.71
CA SER A 283 5.23 9.38 8.87
C SER A 283 4.18 10.46 8.67
N ALA A 284 4.61 11.73 8.65
CA ALA A 284 3.78 12.90 8.38
C ALA A 284 2.63 13.16 9.36
N HIS A 285 2.61 12.51 10.53
CA HIS A 285 1.62 12.77 11.58
C HIS A 285 2.12 13.79 12.63
N PRO A 286 1.22 14.53 13.29
CA PRO A 286 1.61 15.47 14.35
C PRO A 286 2.24 14.75 15.55
N LEU A 287 3.35 15.30 16.04
CA LEU A 287 3.92 14.99 17.35
C LEU A 287 3.02 15.54 18.48
N ALA A 288 3.33 15.24 19.74
CA ALA A 288 2.58 15.73 20.89
C ALA A 288 2.35 17.26 20.88
N GLN A 289 3.36 18.03 20.47
CA GLN A 289 3.26 19.49 20.33
C GLN A 289 2.28 19.90 19.23
N GLY A 290 2.28 19.19 18.09
CA GLY A 290 1.34 19.44 17.01
C GLY A 290 -0.09 19.07 17.39
N GLN A 291 -0.29 17.97 18.12
CA GLN A 291 -1.57 17.59 18.70
C GLN A 291 -2.10 18.67 19.67
N GLN A 292 -1.23 19.20 20.53
CA GLN A 292 -1.58 20.29 21.43
C GLN A 292 -1.98 21.57 20.67
N ALA A 293 -1.27 21.91 19.59
CA ALA A 293 -1.58 23.07 18.77
C ALA A 293 -2.94 22.93 18.05
N MET A 294 -3.25 21.74 17.54
CA MET A 294 -4.58 21.43 16.98
C MET A 294 -5.68 21.54 18.04
N ALA A 295 -5.47 21.00 19.24
CA ALA A 295 -6.43 21.12 20.34
C ALA A 295 -6.69 22.60 20.70
N GLY A 296 -5.65 23.44 20.68
CA GLY A 296 -5.76 24.88 20.93
C GLY A 296 -6.68 25.61 19.94
N LYS A 297 -6.70 25.23 18.66
CA LYS A 297 -7.62 25.81 17.67
C LYS A 297 -9.08 25.49 17.98
N VAL A 298 -9.35 24.25 18.38
CA VAL A 298 -10.71 23.81 18.76
C VAL A 298 -11.14 24.40 20.10
N ALA A 299 -10.24 24.48 21.07
CA ALA A 299 -10.49 25.13 22.37
C ALA A 299 -10.83 26.61 22.21
N LEU A 300 -10.07 27.34 21.39
CA LEU A 300 -10.35 28.74 21.06
C LEU A 300 -11.74 28.92 20.44
N TYR A 301 -12.14 28.03 19.53
CA TYR A 301 -13.49 28.05 18.97
C TYR A 301 -14.55 27.85 20.05
N LEU A 302 -14.39 26.86 20.92
CA LEU A 302 -15.34 26.54 21.99
C LEU A 302 -15.45 27.65 23.04
N HIS A 303 -14.36 28.33 23.38
CA HIS A 303 -14.39 29.51 24.25
C HIS A 303 -15.22 30.65 23.66
N ASN A 304 -15.09 30.88 22.35
CA ASN A 304 -15.84 31.91 21.66
C ASN A 304 -17.30 31.52 21.39
N HIS A 305 -17.66 30.24 21.56
CA HIS A 305 -18.99 29.69 21.30
C HIS A 305 -19.41 28.75 22.44
N PRO A 306 -19.64 29.25 23.67
CA PRO A 306 -19.97 28.40 24.81
C PRO A 306 -21.27 27.59 24.59
N PHE A 307 -21.43 26.52 25.37
CA PHE A 307 -22.68 25.76 25.40
C PHE A 307 -23.82 26.58 26.03
N PRO A 308 -25.09 26.33 25.67
CA PRO A 308 -26.23 26.97 26.34
C PRO A 308 -26.27 26.60 27.83
N ALA A 309 -26.65 27.55 28.69
CA ALA A 309 -26.84 27.28 30.12
C ALA A 309 -28.03 26.34 30.37
N GLU A 310 -27.88 25.35 31.26
CA GLU A 310 -28.96 24.43 31.65
C GLU A 310 -30.13 25.18 32.35
N PRO A 311 -31.39 24.75 32.15
CA PRO A 311 -32.50 25.17 33.00
C PRO A 311 -32.37 24.58 34.41
N SER A 312 -32.44 25.42 35.45
CA SER A 312 -32.32 25.02 36.86
C SER A 312 -33.46 24.09 37.31
N VAL A 313 -33.12 22.88 37.80
CA VAL A 313 -34.06 21.94 38.44
C VAL A 313 -34.10 22.19 39.97
N PRO A 314 -35.26 22.27 40.64
CA PRO A 314 -35.35 22.52 42.08
C PRO A 314 -35.09 21.27 42.94
N THR A 315 -34.41 21.48 44.07
CA THR A 315 -33.91 20.50 45.05
C THR A 315 -35.01 19.87 45.92
N PRO A 316 -34.94 18.57 46.31
CA PRO A 316 -35.87 18.01 47.28
C PRO A 316 -35.48 18.27 48.75
N THR A 317 -36.49 18.52 49.58
CA THR A 317 -36.47 18.84 51.03
C THR A 317 -36.14 17.61 51.92
N PRO A 318 -35.42 17.75 53.05
CA PRO A 318 -35.16 16.66 54.00
C PRO A 318 -36.27 16.53 55.07
N THR A 319 -36.61 15.30 55.46
CA THR A 319 -37.58 14.97 56.54
C THR A 319 -37.00 13.87 57.44
N PRO A 320 -37.32 13.83 58.76
CA PRO A 320 -36.37 13.40 59.80
C PRO A 320 -36.47 11.92 60.24
N THR A 321 -35.49 11.54 61.05
CA THR A 321 -35.22 10.25 61.71
C THR A 321 -36.37 9.69 62.56
N PRO A 322 -36.58 8.35 62.58
CA PRO A 322 -37.23 7.67 63.69
C PRO A 322 -36.37 6.59 64.39
N THR A 323 -36.63 6.46 65.69
CA THR A 323 -36.16 5.49 66.72
C THR A 323 -36.78 4.08 66.49
N PRO A 324 -36.21 2.97 67.03
CA PRO A 324 -36.25 1.65 66.39
C PRO A 324 -37.46 0.76 66.75
N THR A 325 -37.83 -0.10 65.80
CA THR A 325 -38.76 -1.24 65.97
C THR A 325 -38.30 -2.42 65.08
N PRO A 326 -38.88 -3.62 65.23
CA PRO A 326 -38.19 -4.89 65.41
C PRO A 326 -37.43 -5.40 64.18
N THR A 327 -36.49 -6.32 64.37
CA THR A 327 -35.64 -6.91 63.33
C THR A 327 -36.45 -7.38 62.11
N PRO A 328 -36.20 -6.83 60.90
CA PRO A 328 -36.94 -7.22 59.70
C PRO A 328 -36.58 -8.64 59.27
N VAL A 329 -37.57 -9.38 58.77
CA VAL A 329 -37.42 -10.73 58.22
C VAL A 329 -36.59 -10.66 56.93
N ASN A 330 -35.57 -11.52 56.83
CA ASN A 330 -34.66 -11.61 55.69
C ASN A 330 -35.39 -11.90 54.37
N ARG A 331 -35.10 -11.13 53.32
CA ARG A 331 -35.65 -11.32 51.96
C ARG A 331 -34.60 -11.96 51.06
N ALA A 332 -35.00 -12.99 50.33
CA ALA A 332 -34.10 -13.68 49.41
C ALA A 332 -33.56 -12.75 48.30
N PRO A 333 -32.31 -12.96 47.85
CA PRO A 333 -31.70 -12.19 46.77
C PRO A 333 -32.36 -12.48 45.42
N VAL A 334 -32.31 -11.52 44.50
CA VAL A 334 -32.74 -11.67 43.10
C VAL A 334 -31.52 -12.05 42.26
N ALA A 335 -31.54 -13.28 41.74
CA ALA A 335 -30.48 -13.80 40.88
C ALA A 335 -30.61 -13.26 39.44
N ALA A 336 -29.52 -12.74 38.89
CA ALA A 336 -29.43 -12.32 37.49
C ALA A 336 -27.99 -12.52 36.98
N PHE A 337 -27.87 -13.03 35.75
CA PHE A 337 -26.56 -13.21 35.12
C PHE A 337 -26.56 -12.94 33.63
N GLY A 338 -25.41 -12.52 33.11
CA GLY A 338 -25.06 -12.48 31.70
C GLY A 338 -24.01 -13.54 31.34
N TYR A 339 -23.76 -13.72 30.05
CA TYR A 339 -22.68 -14.58 29.57
C TYR A 339 -22.05 -14.01 28.29
N THR A 340 -20.78 -14.32 28.06
CA THR A 340 -20.01 -13.94 26.86
C THR A 340 -19.30 -15.17 26.31
N ARG A 341 -19.45 -15.50 25.03
CA ARG A 341 -18.67 -16.56 24.37
C ARG A 341 -17.21 -16.11 24.24
N LEU A 342 -16.27 -16.99 24.54
CA LEU A 342 -14.84 -16.77 24.33
C LEU A 342 -14.42 -17.31 22.96
N SER A 343 -13.38 -16.73 22.36
CA SER A 343 -12.77 -17.26 21.13
C SER A 343 -12.15 -18.64 21.36
N GLY A 344 -12.23 -19.51 20.34
CA GLY A 344 -11.59 -20.83 20.33
C GLY A 344 -12.54 -22.02 20.49
N ALA A 345 -12.11 -23.18 19.98
CA ALA A 345 -12.92 -24.39 19.94
C ALA A 345 -13.36 -24.88 21.34
N GLY A 346 -14.64 -25.26 21.46
CA GLY A 346 -15.20 -25.92 22.66
C GLY A 346 -16.43 -25.26 23.28
N ASN A 347 -17.00 -24.22 22.66
CA ASN A 347 -18.14 -23.48 23.22
C ASN A 347 -17.86 -22.96 24.63
N ARG A 348 -16.69 -22.33 24.80
CA ARG A 348 -16.29 -21.70 26.07
C ARG A 348 -17.08 -20.42 26.29
N VAL A 349 -17.57 -20.23 27.50
CA VAL A 349 -18.28 -19.01 27.91
C VAL A 349 -17.78 -18.50 29.25
N THR A 350 -17.76 -17.19 29.39
CA THR A 350 -17.65 -16.52 30.68
C THR A 350 -19.07 -16.20 31.17
N LEU A 351 -19.42 -16.70 32.35
CA LEU A 351 -20.66 -16.41 33.07
C LEU A 351 -20.39 -15.28 34.08
N ASP A 352 -21.31 -14.32 34.20
CA ASP A 352 -21.18 -13.20 35.16
C ASP A 352 -22.52 -12.96 35.88
N GLY A 353 -22.53 -13.26 37.19
CA GLY A 353 -23.66 -13.08 38.10
C GLY A 353 -23.70 -11.69 38.76
N GLY A 354 -22.88 -10.74 38.30
CA GLY A 354 -22.74 -9.41 38.90
C GLY A 354 -23.98 -8.52 38.86
N ALA A 355 -24.99 -8.87 38.06
CA ALA A 355 -26.28 -8.19 38.03
C ALA A 355 -27.24 -8.65 39.15
N SER A 356 -26.85 -9.67 39.94
CA SER A 356 -27.65 -10.14 41.07
C SER A 356 -27.62 -9.12 42.21
N ALA A 357 -28.73 -8.96 42.91
CA ALA A 357 -28.86 -7.99 44.00
C ALA A 357 -29.68 -8.55 45.16
N ASP A 358 -29.32 -8.13 46.37
CA ASP A 358 -30.06 -8.42 47.59
C ASP A 358 -30.81 -7.15 48.05
N PRO A 359 -32.15 -7.20 48.21
CA PRO A 359 -32.94 -6.06 48.64
C PRO A 359 -32.66 -5.55 50.07
N ASP A 360 -32.11 -6.36 50.96
CA ASP A 360 -31.91 -6.01 52.38
C ASP A 360 -30.53 -6.37 52.95
N GLY A 361 -29.62 -6.78 52.07
CA GLY A 361 -28.29 -7.25 52.43
C GLY A 361 -27.31 -7.27 51.26
N SER A 362 -26.46 -8.29 51.25
CA SER A 362 -25.38 -8.49 50.28
C SER A 362 -25.29 -9.96 49.91
N ILE A 363 -24.84 -10.24 48.69
CA ILE A 363 -24.66 -11.62 48.22
C ILE A 363 -23.36 -12.19 48.76
N ALA A 364 -23.44 -13.34 49.44
CA ALA A 364 -22.30 -14.06 50.00
C ALA A 364 -21.69 -15.06 49.01
N THR A 365 -22.51 -15.77 48.23
CA THR A 365 -22.01 -16.83 47.33
C THR A 365 -22.73 -16.86 45.98
N TRP A 366 -22.01 -17.37 44.96
CA TRP A 366 -22.52 -17.64 43.62
C TRP A 366 -22.16 -19.09 43.25
N THR A 367 -23.15 -19.87 42.86
CA THR A 367 -23.01 -21.26 42.46
C THR A 367 -23.66 -21.49 41.11
N TRP A 368 -22.90 -22.02 40.16
CA TRP A 368 -23.35 -22.30 38.80
C TRP A 368 -23.59 -23.79 38.62
N THR A 369 -24.73 -24.16 38.04
CA THR A 369 -25.04 -25.56 37.73
C THR A 369 -25.52 -25.72 36.28
N SER A 370 -25.30 -26.89 35.70
CA SER A 370 -25.86 -27.31 34.40
C SER A 370 -26.25 -28.79 34.49
N GLY A 371 -27.46 -29.14 34.06
CA GLY A 371 -27.98 -30.50 34.19
C GLY A 371 -28.02 -31.00 35.65
N GLY A 372 -28.21 -30.11 36.63
CA GLY A 372 -28.23 -30.43 38.06
C GLY A 372 -26.85 -30.61 38.71
N ARG A 373 -25.75 -30.54 37.95
CA ARG A 373 -24.37 -30.64 38.47
C ARG A 373 -23.73 -29.26 38.58
N GLN A 374 -23.02 -29.00 39.67
CA GLN A 374 -22.22 -27.78 39.83
C GLN A 374 -21.09 -27.75 38.78
N ILE A 375 -21.03 -26.68 37.99
CA ILE A 375 -20.04 -26.45 36.93
C ILE A 375 -18.99 -25.41 37.33
N ALA A 376 -19.33 -24.48 38.24
CA ALA A 376 -18.41 -23.48 38.77
C ALA A 376 -18.98 -22.79 40.03
N THR A 377 -18.15 -22.02 40.72
CA THR A 377 -18.52 -21.10 41.80
C THR A 377 -17.86 -19.74 41.59
N GLY A 378 -18.33 -18.72 42.33
CA GLY A 378 -17.82 -17.35 42.24
C GLY A 378 -18.62 -16.47 41.29
N ARG A 379 -18.54 -15.15 41.49
CA ARG A 379 -19.34 -14.16 40.74
C ARG A 379 -19.17 -14.28 39.23
N THR A 380 -17.95 -14.56 38.77
CA THR A 380 -17.61 -14.80 37.37
C THR A 380 -16.98 -16.18 37.22
N ALA A 381 -17.31 -16.91 36.16
CA ALA A 381 -16.73 -18.22 35.89
C ALA A 381 -16.60 -18.52 34.39
N THR A 382 -15.50 -19.16 33.99
CA THR A 382 -15.31 -19.63 32.61
C THR A 382 -15.59 -21.13 32.52
N VAL A 383 -16.55 -21.52 31.67
CA VAL A 383 -16.99 -22.91 31.52
C VAL A 383 -16.94 -23.33 30.04
N SER A 384 -16.55 -24.57 29.78
CA SER A 384 -16.60 -25.19 28.44
C SER A 384 -17.75 -26.17 28.37
N PHE A 385 -18.54 -26.11 27.29
CA PHE A 385 -19.70 -26.99 27.08
C PHE A 385 -19.46 -28.09 26.03
N ALA A 386 -18.22 -28.29 25.59
CA ALA A 386 -17.76 -29.45 24.82
C ALA A 386 -18.69 -29.85 23.65
N GLY A 387 -19.13 -28.88 22.84
CA GLY A 387 -19.94 -29.10 21.64
C GLY A 387 -21.46 -29.10 21.86
N VAL A 388 -21.95 -28.90 23.09
CA VAL A 388 -23.38 -28.67 23.33
C VAL A 388 -23.77 -27.29 22.80
N ALA A 389 -24.70 -27.26 21.84
CA ALA A 389 -25.13 -26.02 21.17
C ALA A 389 -26.06 -25.15 22.04
N ALA A 390 -26.77 -25.74 23.00
CA ALA A 390 -27.73 -25.02 23.85
C ALA A 390 -27.80 -25.54 25.30
N PRO A 391 -26.75 -25.37 26.13
CA PRO A 391 -26.76 -25.80 27.51
C PRO A 391 -27.66 -24.90 28.38
N SER A 392 -28.39 -25.49 29.33
CA SER A 392 -29.16 -24.76 30.35
C SER A 392 -28.30 -24.57 31.61
N VAL A 393 -28.07 -23.31 31.97
CA VAL A 393 -27.27 -22.91 33.13
C VAL A 393 -28.14 -22.27 34.19
N THR A 394 -28.01 -22.72 35.43
CA THR A 394 -28.70 -22.15 36.59
C THR A 394 -27.68 -21.50 37.52
N LEU A 395 -27.90 -20.22 37.84
CA LEU A 395 -27.19 -19.50 38.90
C LEU A 395 -28.03 -19.56 40.18
N THR A 396 -27.40 -19.97 41.28
CA THR A 396 -27.90 -19.80 42.64
C THR A 396 -27.01 -18.80 43.36
N VAL A 397 -27.61 -17.73 43.89
CA VAL A 397 -26.94 -16.78 44.80
C VAL A 397 -27.50 -16.93 46.20
N THR A 398 -26.65 -16.82 47.22
CA THR A 398 -27.07 -16.86 48.63
C THR A 398 -26.66 -15.57 49.31
N ASP A 399 -27.58 -14.96 50.06
CA ASP A 399 -27.30 -13.74 50.80
C ASP A 399 -26.46 -13.97 52.08
N ASN A 400 -26.09 -12.88 52.74
CA ASN A 400 -25.32 -12.88 53.98
C ASN A 400 -26.11 -13.38 55.21
N ARG A 401 -27.39 -13.74 55.06
CA ARG A 401 -28.22 -14.36 56.12
C ARG A 401 -28.72 -15.76 55.73
N GLY A 402 -28.22 -16.32 54.63
CA GLY A 402 -28.43 -17.69 54.19
C GLY A 402 -29.64 -17.94 53.26
N ALA A 403 -30.41 -16.93 52.84
CA ALA A 403 -31.51 -17.17 51.90
C ALA A 403 -31.02 -17.26 50.44
N PRO A 404 -31.50 -18.24 49.66
CA PRO A 404 -31.10 -18.42 48.27
C PRO A 404 -32.05 -17.75 47.27
N GLY A 405 -31.51 -17.27 46.15
CA GLY A 405 -32.22 -16.88 44.94
C GLY A 405 -31.67 -17.60 43.73
N THR A 406 -32.53 -18.01 42.78
CA THR A 406 -32.12 -18.79 41.60
C THR A 406 -32.66 -18.22 40.30
N VAL A 407 -31.91 -18.41 39.21
CA VAL A 407 -32.35 -18.13 37.84
C VAL A 407 -31.71 -19.11 36.85
N SER A 408 -32.48 -19.58 35.89
CA SER A 408 -32.01 -20.48 34.81
C SER A 408 -32.09 -19.79 33.45
N ARG A 409 -31.08 -19.99 32.61
CA ARG A 409 -31.06 -19.52 31.21
C ARG A 409 -30.44 -20.57 30.29
N THR A 410 -31.01 -20.73 29.11
CA THR A 410 -30.40 -21.51 28.01
C THR A 410 -29.43 -20.63 27.23
N LEU A 411 -28.19 -21.09 27.06
CA LEU A 411 -27.16 -20.38 26.27
C LEU A 411 -27.30 -20.75 24.78
N SER A 412 -26.92 -19.86 23.86
CA SER A 412 -26.86 -20.16 22.42
C SER A 412 -25.40 -20.20 21.97
N LEU A 413 -24.91 -21.38 21.60
CA LEU A 413 -23.50 -21.68 21.31
C LEU A 413 -23.31 -22.38 19.94
N GLN A 414 -24.16 -22.08 18.96
CA GLN A 414 -24.07 -22.69 17.63
C GLN A 414 -22.84 -22.13 16.87
N ASN A 415 -21.92 -23.02 16.48
CA ASN A 415 -20.77 -22.68 15.64
C ASN A 415 -21.18 -22.67 14.16
N ARG A 416 -20.79 -21.63 13.42
CA ARG A 416 -21.17 -21.34 12.04
C ARG A 416 -19.90 -21.30 11.20
N ALA A 417 -19.99 -21.79 9.97
CA ALA A 417 -18.85 -21.77 9.07
C ALA A 417 -18.42 -20.33 8.73
N PRO A 418 -17.12 -20.11 8.45
CA PRO A 418 -16.62 -18.82 8.02
C PRO A 418 -17.26 -18.36 6.70
N ARG A 419 -17.08 -17.08 6.37
CA ARG A 419 -17.54 -16.48 5.12
C ARG A 419 -16.40 -15.74 4.45
N ILE A 420 -16.15 -16.04 3.18
CA ILE A 420 -15.20 -15.28 2.35
C ILE A 420 -15.94 -14.09 1.76
N THR A 421 -15.40 -12.88 1.98
CA THR A 421 -15.95 -11.60 1.52
C THR A 421 -15.16 -10.98 0.36
N GLY A 422 -13.94 -11.45 0.12
CA GLY A 422 -13.14 -11.03 -1.03
C GLY A 422 -11.92 -11.91 -1.26
N VAL A 423 -11.52 -12.03 -2.54
CA VAL A 423 -10.28 -12.70 -2.94
C VAL A 423 -9.54 -11.78 -3.91
N THR A 424 -8.24 -11.65 -3.70
CA THR A 424 -7.30 -10.95 -4.58
C THR A 424 -6.33 -11.97 -5.16
N PRO A 425 -6.03 -11.93 -6.47
CA PRO A 425 -6.63 -11.06 -7.48
C PRO A 425 -8.12 -11.38 -7.75
N ARG A 426 -8.88 -10.37 -8.15
CA ARG A 426 -10.29 -10.54 -8.56
C ARG A 426 -10.37 -11.38 -9.84
N ALA A 427 -11.52 -12.01 -10.07
CA ALA A 427 -11.73 -12.86 -11.24
C ALA A 427 -11.48 -12.08 -12.54
N GLY A 428 -10.60 -12.61 -13.40
CA GLY A 428 -10.22 -12.00 -14.67
C GLY A 428 -9.17 -10.89 -14.55
N ALA A 429 -8.59 -10.67 -13.37
CA ALA A 429 -7.54 -9.67 -13.20
C ALA A 429 -6.32 -9.99 -14.07
N ILE A 430 -5.72 -8.95 -14.66
CA ILE A 430 -4.42 -9.03 -15.31
C ILE A 430 -3.39 -8.54 -14.30
N VAL A 431 -2.45 -9.41 -13.91
CA VAL A 431 -1.42 -9.09 -12.92
C VAL A 431 -0.08 -8.82 -13.60
N GLY A 432 0.53 -7.68 -13.33
CA GLY A 432 1.82 -7.28 -13.93
C GLY A 432 3.05 -8.02 -13.38
N SER A 433 2.86 -9.16 -12.70
CA SER A 433 3.91 -9.86 -11.96
C SER A 433 3.72 -11.36 -12.07
N THR A 434 4.82 -12.09 -12.19
CA THR A 434 4.90 -13.56 -12.06
C THR A 434 4.90 -14.01 -10.58
N VAL A 435 4.95 -13.06 -9.64
CA VAL A 435 4.79 -13.23 -8.18
C VAL A 435 3.61 -12.42 -7.65
N PRO A 436 2.36 -12.71 -8.05
CA PRO A 436 1.23 -11.97 -7.52
C PRO A 436 1.04 -12.28 -6.03
N ASP A 437 0.66 -11.25 -5.27
CA ASP A 437 0.14 -11.42 -3.93
C ASP A 437 -1.31 -11.90 -4.00
N LEU A 438 -1.56 -13.04 -3.38
CA LEU A 438 -2.89 -13.55 -3.13
C LEU A 438 -3.35 -13.05 -1.77
N ALA A 439 -4.59 -12.58 -1.69
CA ALA A 439 -5.17 -12.17 -0.41
C ALA A 439 -6.60 -12.66 -0.30
N VAL A 440 -7.03 -12.99 0.92
CA VAL A 440 -8.42 -13.29 1.24
C VAL A 440 -8.91 -12.36 2.33
N ALA A 441 -10.11 -11.82 2.15
CA ALA A 441 -10.90 -11.23 3.21
C ALA A 441 -11.96 -12.26 3.60
N ALA A 442 -11.99 -12.64 4.87
CA ALA A 442 -12.97 -13.56 5.42
C ALA A 442 -13.34 -13.17 6.84
N THR A 443 -14.55 -13.53 7.24
CA THR A 443 -15.12 -13.28 8.57
C THR A 443 -15.74 -14.55 9.09
N ASP A 444 -15.56 -14.83 10.37
CA ASP A 444 -16.34 -15.86 11.04
C ASP A 444 -17.54 -15.21 11.75
N PRO A 445 -18.78 -15.68 11.52
CA PRO A 445 -19.95 -15.14 12.21
C PRO A 445 -19.85 -15.20 13.75
N ASP A 446 -19.03 -16.09 14.29
CA ASP A 446 -18.83 -16.31 15.72
C ASP A 446 -17.54 -15.66 16.26
N GLY A 447 -16.79 -14.97 15.40
CA GLY A 447 -15.56 -14.26 15.77
C GLY A 447 -14.35 -15.18 16.00
N ASP A 448 -14.39 -16.41 15.48
CA ASP A 448 -13.30 -17.37 15.59
C ASP A 448 -12.09 -17.01 14.70
N ASP A 449 -10.88 -17.33 15.18
CA ASP A 449 -9.65 -17.11 14.43
C ASP A 449 -9.58 -18.03 13.22
N LEU A 450 -9.30 -17.46 12.04
CA LEU A 450 -9.35 -18.18 10.78
C LEU A 450 -7.97 -18.53 10.26
N SER A 451 -7.85 -19.76 9.77
CA SER A 451 -6.70 -20.22 8.99
C SER A 451 -7.05 -20.23 7.50
N THR A 452 -6.11 -19.86 6.64
CA THR A 452 -6.33 -19.79 5.19
C THR A 452 -5.37 -20.71 4.46
N THR A 453 -5.80 -21.38 3.40
CA THR A 453 -4.94 -22.05 2.43
C THR A 453 -5.26 -21.58 1.02
N PHE A 454 -4.24 -21.43 0.18
CA PHE A 454 -4.38 -21.17 -1.25
C PHE A 454 -3.96 -22.38 -2.09
N ARG A 455 -4.50 -22.51 -3.29
CA ARG A 455 -4.02 -23.44 -4.31
C ARG A 455 -4.09 -22.75 -5.65
N VAL A 456 -2.99 -22.75 -6.40
CA VAL A 456 -2.92 -22.15 -7.73
C VAL A 456 -2.77 -23.24 -8.77
N THR A 457 -3.67 -23.29 -9.74
CA THR A 457 -3.67 -24.28 -10.83
C THR A 457 -3.64 -23.59 -12.20
N GLY A 458 -2.85 -24.13 -13.14
CA GLY A 458 -2.73 -23.60 -14.50
C GLY A 458 -1.77 -24.43 -15.36
N PRO A 459 -1.38 -23.92 -16.55
CA PRO A 459 -0.40 -24.59 -17.41
C PRO A 459 0.89 -24.90 -16.62
N ALA A 460 1.37 -26.15 -16.71
CA ALA A 460 2.58 -26.68 -16.08
C ALA A 460 2.69 -26.56 -14.53
N VAL A 461 1.63 -26.13 -13.84
CA VAL A 461 1.73 -25.70 -12.43
C VAL A 461 0.50 -26.12 -11.61
N ASP A 462 0.74 -26.84 -10.51
CA ASP A 462 -0.19 -27.01 -9.39
C ASP A 462 0.57 -26.70 -8.09
N VAL A 463 0.44 -25.47 -7.60
CA VAL A 463 1.04 -25.06 -6.33
C VAL A 463 0.03 -25.30 -5.22
N SER A 464 0.26 -26.35 -4.44
CA SER A 464 -0.38 -26.51 -3.15
C SER A 464 0.26 -25.55 -2.13
N SER A 465 -0.56 -24.86 -1.34
CA SER A 465 -0.08 -24.13 -0.16
C SER A 465 -0.73 -24.69 1.12
N GLY A 466 0.00 -24.56 2.22
CA GLY A 466 -0.47 -24.90 3.57
C GLY A 466 -1.19 -23.73 4.24
N PRO A 467 -1.54 -23.86 5.53
CA PRO A 467 -2.11 -22.76 6.28
C PRO A 467 -1.16 -21.56 6.28
N VAL A 468 -1.67 -20.42 5.82
CA VAL A 468 -0.98 -19.14 5.73
C VAL A 468 -1.85 -18.06 6.35
N GLY A 469 -1.26 -16.87 6.57
CA GLY A 469 -2.03 -15.68 6.92
C GLY A 469 -2.98 -15.25 5.78
N ALA A 470 -3.66 -14.11 5.97
CA ALA A 470 -4.61 -13.61 4.98
C ALA A 470 -3.98 -13.26 3.61
N THR A 471 -2.65 -13.11 3.56
CA THR A 471 -1.86 -12.79 2.36
C THR A 471 -0.78 -13.84 2.09
N TRP A 472 -0.58 -14.20 0.83
CA TRP A 472 0.44 -15.15 0.39
C TRP A 472 0.98 -14.78 -1.00
N THR A 473 2.30 -14.72 -1.15
CA THR A 473 2.97 -14.43 -2.44
C THR A 473 3.28 -15.73 -3.17
N VAL A 474 2.91 -15.81 -4.45
CA VAL A 474 3.27 -16.95 -5.30
C VAL A 474 4.79 -16.93 -5.58
N PRO A 475 5.51 -18.08 -5.52
CA PRO A 475 6.94 -18.12 -5.87
C PRO A 475 7.23 -17.81 -7.36
N ALA A 476 8.29 -17.02 -7.62
CA ALA A 476 8.61 -16.37 -8.91
C ALA A 476 8.89 -17.27 -10.11
N HIS A 477 9.22 -18.53 -9.89
CA HIS A 477 9.61 -19.49 -10.94
C HIS A 477 8.42 -20.32 -11.45
N ARG A 478 7.19 -19.97 -11.07
CA ARG A 478 6.02 -20.87 -11.21
C ARG A 478 4.87 -20.28 -12.02
N LEU A 479 4.94 -19.07 -12.58
CA LEU A 479 3.85 -18.52 -13.39
C LEU A 479 4.38 -17.95 -14.71
N ASP A 480 3.73 -18.35 -15.80
CA ASP A 480 4.07 -18.01 -17.17
C ASP A 480 3.31 -16.75 -17.62
N PRO A 481 4.00 -15.75 -18.22
CA PRO A 481 3.35 -14.60 -18.84
C PRO A 481 2.30 -15.00 -19.88
N GLY A 482 1.15 -14.31 -19.89
CA GLY A 482 0.03 -14.59 -20.79
C GLY A 482 -0.83 -15.80 -20.41
N ALA A 483 -0.36 -16.67 -19.52
CA ALA A 483 -1.14 -17.80 -19.04
C ALA A 483 -2.20 -17.36 -18.02
N ARG A 484 -3.34 -18.07 -18.05
CA ARG A 484 -4.42 -17.91 -17.07
C ARG A 484 -4.28 -18.96 -15.98
N TYR A 485 -4.32 -18.50 -14.73
CA TYR A 485 -4.27 -19.33 -13.53
C TYR A 485 -5.58 -19.23 -12.77
N GLN A 486 -5.98 -20.34 -12.13
CA GLN A 486 -7.05 -20.37 -11.15
C GLN A 486 -6.46 -20.38 -9.74
N VAL A 487 -7.11 -19.68 -8.83
CA VAL A 487 -6.80 -19.69 -7.40
C VAL A 487 -8.01 -20.26 -6.68
N ALA A 488 -7.81 -21.36 -5.96
CA ALA A 488 -8.75 -21.84 -4.96
C ALA A 488 -8.25 -21.40 -3.58
N VAL A 489 -9.11 -20.76 -2.81
CA VAL A 489 -8.84 -20.41 -1.41
C VAL A 489 -9.78 -21.18 -0.50
N THR A 490 -9.25 -21.73 0.60
CA THR A 490 -10.03 -22.36 1.67
C THR A 490 -9.74 -21.62 2.97
N VAL A 491 -10.79 -21.13 3.62
CA VAL A 491 -10.72 -20.54 4.95
C VAL A 491 -11.35 -21.51 5.94
N ARG A 492 -10.68 -21.77 7.05
CA ARG A 492 -11.04 -22.78 8.04
C ARG A 492 -11.02 -22.21 9.45
N ASP A 493 -12.08 -22.45 10.21
CA ASP A 493 -12.17 -22.12 11.63
C ASP A 493 -11.44 -23.17 12.51
N PRO A 494 -11.23 -22.93 13.81
CA PRO A 494 -10.56 -23.89 14.70
C PRO A 494 -11.36 -25.18 14.94
N SER A 495 -12.66 -25.18 14.63
CA SER A 495 -13.54 -26.36 14.78
C SER A 495 -13.46 -27.31 13.58
N GLY A 496 -12.91 -26.84 12.45
CA GLY A 496 -12.78 -27.57 11.21
C GLY A 496 -13.83 -27.23 10.15
N LEU A 497 -14.76 -26.31 10.40
CA LEU A 497 -15.68 -25.80 9.37
C LEU A 497 -14.91 -24.92 8.39
N THR A 498 -15.34 -24.95 7.12
CA THR A 498 -14.61 -24.29 6.03
C THR A 498 -15.51 -23.52 5.09
N ALA A 499 -14.96 -22.45 4.50
CA ALA A 499 -15.49 -21.78 3.32
C ALA A 499 -14.45 -21.82 2.20
N THR A 500 -14.91 -22.01 0.97
CA THR A 500 -14.06 -22.03 -0.21
C THR A 500 -14.50 -20.99 -1.24
N ALA A 501 -13.53 -20.42 -1.95
CA ALA A 501 -13.80 -19.55 -3.09
C ALA A 501 -12.77 -19.82 -4.19
N THR A 502 -13.19 -19.61 -5.44
CA THR A 502 -12.30 -19.68 -6.59
C THR A 502 -12.29 -18.37 -7.36
N THR A 503 -11.12 -17.99 -7.86
CA THR A 503 -10.92 -16.84 -8.74
C THR A 503 -9.94 -17.23 -9.84
N SER A 504 -9.74 -16.35 -10.82
CA SER A 504 -8.71 -16.55 -11.84
C SER A 504 -8.04 -15.23 -12.17
N PHE A 505 -6.79 -15.29 -12.58
CA PHE A 505 -6.03 -14.15 -13.08
C PHE A 505 -5.19 -14.56 -14.29
N THR A 506 -4.77 -13.59 -15.07
CA THR A 506 -3.82 -13.76 -16.16
C THR A 506 -2.57 -12.98 -15.84
N VAL A 507 -1.39 -13.59 -15.97
CA VAL A 507 -0.15 -12.84 -15.85
C VAL A 507 -0.03 -11.96 -17.11
N ALA A 508 0.16 -10.66 -16.92
CA ALA A 508 0.33 -9.73 -18.03
C ALA A 508 1.50 -10.19 -18.90
N MET A 509 1.31 -10.24 -20.22
CA MET A 509 2.46 -10.28 -21.13
C MET A 509 3.06 -8.88 -21.15
N LEU A 510 4.10 -8.67 -20.34
CA LEU A 510 4.96 -7.50 -20.51
C LEU A 510 5.81 -7.70 -21.77
N PRO A 511 6.18 -6.60 -22.47
CA PRO A 511 7.13 -6.72 -23.56
C PRO A 511 8.46 -7.29 -23.02
N THR A 512 9.28 -7.78 -23.94
CA THR A 512 10.64 -8.25 -23.66
C THR A 512 11.59 -7.24 -24.26
N ALA A 513 12.69 -6.89 -23.61
CA ALA A 513 13.73 -6.10 -24.24
C ALA A 513 14.35 -6.93 -25.37
N ALA A 514 14.12 -6.50 -26.61
CA ALA A 514 14.56 -7.23 -27.78
C ALA A 514 16.03 -6.96 -28.06
N ASP A 515 16.45 -5.69 -28.02
CA ASP A 515 17.78 -5.30 -28.50
C ASP A 515 18.23 -3.93 -27.94
N VAL A 516 19.53 -3.65 -28.09
CA VAL A 516 20.18 -2.37 -27.76
C VAL A 516 21.02 -1.88 -28.94
N THR A 517 21.05 -0.57 -29.17
CA THR A 517 21.91 0.03 -30.22
C THR A 517 22.57 1.29 -29.70
N ALA A 518 23.89 1.34 -29.78
CA ALA A 518 24.71 2.48 -29.37
C ALA A 518 24.58 3.68 -30.32
N THR A 519 24.68 4.89 -29.78
CA THR A 519 24.84 6.12 -30.56
C THR A 519 26.22 6.17 -31.23
N SER A 520 26.35 6.94 -32.31
CA SER A 520 27.63 7.16 -33.00
C SER A 520 28.71 7.80 -32.12
N THR A 521 28.34 8.43 -31.02
CA THR A 521 29.25 9.03 -30.04
C THR A 521 29.71 8.03 -28.97
N GLY A 522 28.95 6.94 -28.76
CA GLY A 522 29.15 6.00 -27.66
C GLY A 522 28.72 6.51 -26.29
N ASN A 523 28.11 7.70 -26.20
CA ASN A 523 27.65 8.30 -24.93
C ASN A 523 26.17 8.04 -24.64
N GLY A 524 25.57 7.08 -25.34
CA GLY A 524 24.16 6.75 -25.25
C GLY A 524 23.79 5.53 -26.06
N TYR A 525 22.56 5.06 -25.86
CA TYR A 525 21.98 3.95 -26.61
C TYR A 525 20.46 4.03 -26.60
N TRP A 526 19.86 3.38 -27.59
CA TRP A 526 18.46 3.01 -27.58
C TRP A 526 18.30 1.57 -27.12
N GLN A 527 17.28 1.31 -26.32
CA GLN A 527 16.77 -0.03 -26.05
C GLN A 527 15.40 -0.16 -26.70
N VAL A 528 15.15 -1.26 -27.41
CA VAL A 528 13.86 -1.55 -28.04
C VAL A 528 13.23 -2.79 -27.42
N ASP A 529 11.91 -2.80 -27.33
CA ASP A 529 11.14 -3.92 -26.84
C ASP A 529 10.36 -4.66 -27.94
N THR A 530 9.85 -5.86 -27.64
CA THR A 530 9.13 -6.69 -28.62
C THR A 530 7.81 -6.06 -29.11
N TYR A 531 7.30 -5.01 -28.45
CA TYR A 531 6.13 -4.24 -28.88
C TYR A 531 6.51 -3.01 -29.72
N GLY A 532 7.81 -2.80 -29.96
CA GLY A 532 8.36 -1.66 -30.67
C GLY A 532 8.40 -0.38 -29.85
N GLY A 533 8.32 -0.48 -28.52
CA GLY A 533 8.66 0.60 -27.62
C GLY A 533 10.16 0.90 -27.70
N VAL A 534 10.54 2.17 -27.81
CA VAL A 534 11.94 2.62 -27.90
C VAL A 534 12.23 3.53 -26.72
N PHE A 535 13.34 3.25 -26.03
CA PHE A 535 13.76 3.95 -24.82
C PHE A 535 15.17 4.49 -25.04
N SER A 536 15.32 5.81 -24.88
CA SER A 536 16.58 6.51 -25.11
C SER A 536 17.32 6.77 -23.81
N TYR A 537 18.62 6.48 -23.80
CA TYR A 537 19.52 6.73 -22.68
C TYR A 537 20.78 7.47 -23.14
N GLY A 538 21.33 8.29 -22.24
CA GLY A 538 22.51 9.09 -22.55
C GLY A 538 22.17 10.17 -23.58
N ASP A 539 22.96 10.25 -24.64
CA ASP A 539 22.76 11.23 -25.73
C ASP A 539 21.87 10.74 -26.88
N ALA A 540 21.25 9.56 -26.77
CA ALA A 540 20.40 8.97 -27.80
C ALA A 540 19.15 9.83 -28.08
N PRO A 541 18.98 10.40 -29.29
CA PRO A 541 17.77 11.16 -29.63
C PRO A 541 16.56 10.24 -29.88
N PHE A 542 15.42 10.55 -29.27
CA PHE A 542 14.18 9.80 -29.50
C PHE A 542 13.48 10.25 -30.80
N HIS A 543 13.27 9.31 -31.73
CA HIS A 543 12.68 9.59 -33.06
C HIS A 543 11.27 9.00 -33.26
N GLY A 544 10.74 8.30 -32.26
CA GLY A 544 9.40 7.70 -32.29
C GLY A 544 9.38 6.21 -31.91
N SER A 545 8.18 5.65 -31.76
CA SER A 545 8.01 4.23 -31.43
C SER A 545 6.70 3.70 -32.03
N LEU A 546 6.58 2.39 -32.21
CA LEU A 546 5.36 1.79 -32.77
C LEU A 546 4.14 2.01 -31.86
N PRO A 547 4.23 1.87 -30.53
CA PRO A 547 3.14 2.25 -29.64
C PRO A 547 2.74 3.72 -29.75
N GLY A 548 3.71 4.62 -29.96
CA GLY A 548 3.46 6.05 -30.18
C GLY A 548 2.65 6.34 -31.45
N LEU A 549 2.70 5.45 -32.43
CA LEU A 549 1.88 5.49 -33.66
C LEU A 549 0.58 4.70 -33.56
N GLY A 550 0.30 4.07 -32.40
CA GLY A 550 -0.86 3.18 -32.22
C GLY A 550 -0.74 1.83 -32.96
N VAL A 551 0.45 1.50 -33.45
CA VAL A 551 0.73 0.21 -34.11
C VAL A 551 0.94 -0.86 -33.04
N LYS A 552 0.22 -1.97 -33.15
CA LYS A 552 0.27 -3.08 -32.20
C LYS A 552 0.98 -4.27 -32.82
N VAL A 553 2.18 -4.52 -32.35
CA VAL A 553 3.00 -5.69 -32.71
C VAL A 553 3.52 -6.35 -31.44
N ASN A 554 4.02 -7.58 -31.56
CA ASN A 554 4.61 -8.31 -30.45
C ASN A 554 5.86 -9.12 -30.82
N ASN A 555 6.44 -8.76 -31.96
CA ASN A 555 7.44 -9.53 -32.69
C ASN A 555 8.63 -8.68 -33.16
N ILE A 556 8.84 -7.49 -32.61
CA ILE A 556 10.07 -6.74 -32.86
C ILE A 556 11.25 -7.51 -32.26
N ILE A 557 12.28 -7.75 -33.05
CA ILE A 557 13.46 -8.54 -32.67
C ILE A 557 14.73 -7.73 -32.59
N GLY A 558 14.76 -6.52 -33.19
CA GLY A 558 15.98 -5.74 -33.23
C GLY A 558 15.77 -4.33 -33.73
N MET A 559 16.81 -3.52 -33.61
CA MET A 559 16.87 -2.19 -34.20
C MET A 559 18.26 -1.87 -34.75
N THR A 560 18.32 -0.87 -35.62
CA THR A 560 19.59 -0.31 -36.08
C THR A 560 19.41 1.14 -36.47
N ARG A 561 20.50 1.90 -36.53
CA ARG A 561 20.47 3.37 -36.68
C ARG A 561 20.98 3.84 -38.04
N THR A 562 20.58 5.05 -38.42
CA THR A 562 21.28 5.76 -39.51
C THR A 562 22.69 6.17 -39.05
N PRO A 563 23.67 6.26 -39.96
CA PRO A 563 25.05 6.62 -39.60
C PRO A 563 25.18 7.96 -38.85
N ASP A 564 24.25 8.89 -39.09
CA ASP A 564 24.20 10.23 -38.51
C ASP A 564 23.35 10.35 -37.23
N ASP A 565 22.82 9.23 -36.70
CA ASP A 565 21.91 9.17 -35.55
C ASP A 565 20.60 9.96 -35.72
N GLY A 566 20.29 10.43 -36.94
CA GLY A 566 19.08 11.18 -37.26
C GLY A 566 17.80 10.33 -37.34
N GLY A 567 17.94 9.00 -37.29
CA GLY A 567 16.84 8.05 -37.37
C GLY A 567 17.26 6.61 -37.07
N TYR A 568 16.28 5.71 -37.05
CA TYR A 568 16.51 4.27 -36.90
C TYR A 568 15.42 3.44 -37.58
N TRP A 569 15.76 2.18 -37.82
CA TRP A 569 14.85 1.13 -38.27
C TRP A 569 14.59 0.14 -37.14
N LEU A 570 13.33 -0.25 -36.97
CA LEU A 570 12.94 -1.43 -36.18
C LEU A 570 12.62 -2.58 -37.12
N VAL A 571 12.98 -3.80 -36.73
CA VAL A 571 12.70 -5.00 -37.51
C VAL A 571 11.89 -6.02 -36.71
N GLY A 572 10.86 -6.56 -37.36
CA GLY A 572 10.05 -7.66 -36.84
C GLY A 572 10.55 -9.02 -37.32
N SER A 573 10.24 -10.08 -36.57
CA SER A 573 10.56 -11.47 -36.97
C SER A 573 9.83 -11.94 -38.23
N ASP A 574 8.78 -11.24 -38.64
CA ASP A 574 8.10 -11.41 -39.92
C ASP A 574 8.80 -10.66 -41.07
N GLY A 575 9.91 -9.98 -40.78
CA GLY A 575 10.66 -9.13 -41.70
C GLY A 575 10.00 -7.79 -41.99
N GLY A 576 8.99 -7.40 -41.20
CA GLY A 576 8.47 -6.04 -41.16
C GLY A 576 9.56 -5.04 -40.80
N VAL A 577 9.71 -3.95 -41.56
CA VAL A 577 10.68 -2.88 -41.27
C VAL A 577 9.93 -1.57 -41.04
N PHE A 578 10.25 -0.88 -39.96
CA PHE A 578 9.62 0.37 -39.56
C PHE A 578 10.68 1.46 -39.39
N ALA A 579 10.57 2.56 -40.13
CA ALA A 579 11.56 3.63 -40.13
C ALA A 579 11.08 4.85 -39.31
N PHE A 580 11.99 5.45 -38.55
CA PHE A 580 11.75 6.61 -37.69
C PHE A 580 12.81 7.69 -37.90
N GLY A 581 12.46 8.95 -37.61
CA GLY A 581 13.35 10.09 -37.80
C GLY A 581 13.63 10.34 -39.29
N ASN A 582 14.91 10.52 -39.65
CA ASN A 582 15.34 10.69 -41.03
C ASN A 582 15.64 9.37 -41.76
N ALA A 583 15.45 8.21 -41.11
CA ALA A 583 15.74 6.90 -41.69
C ALA A 583 14.87 6.62 -42.93
N PRO A 584 15.48 6.42 -44.12
CA PRO A 584 14.69 6.15 -45.31
C PRO A 584 14.21 4.69 -45.37
N PHE A 585 13.01 4.44 -45.87
CA PHE A 585 12.49 3.08 -46.05
C PHE A 585 12.93 2.49 -47.40
N TYR A 586 13.73 1.42 -47.38
CA TYR A 586 14.27 0.78 -48.59
C TYR A 586 13.55 -0.50 -49.01
N GLY A 587 12.67 -1.03 -48.16
CA GLY A 587 11.87 -2.23 -48.43
C GLY A 587 11.67 -3.11 -47.20
N SER A 588 10.81 -4.12 -47.30
CA SER A 588 10.47 -5.02 -46.19
C SER A 588 10.03 -6.39 -46.72
N MET A 589 10.22 -7.41 -45.88
CA MET A 589 9.66 -8.74 -46.08
C MET A 589 8.29 -8.95 -45.40
N GLY A 590 7.79 -7.94 -44.66
CA GLY A 590 6.50 -8.01 -44.01
C GLY A 590 5.37 -8.37 -44.98
N GLY A 591 4.55 -9.35 -44.60
CA GLY A 591 3.46 -9.88 -45.42
C GLY A 591 3.91 -10.79 -46.57
N LYS A 592 5.21 -11.09 -46.71
CA LYS A 592 5.72 -12.09 -47.66
C LYS A 592 6.00 -13.41 -46.93
N PRO A 593 5.82 -14.58 -47.59
CA PRO A 593 6.22 -15.86 -47.00
C PRO A 593 7.73 -15.91 -46.75
N LEU A 594 8.11 -16.40 -45.57
CA LEU A 594 9.50 -16.65 -45.17
C LEU A 594 9.65 -18.13 -44.76
N ASN A 595 10.81 -18.72 -45.05
CA ASN A 595 11.14 -20.10 -44.64
C ASN A 595 11.61 -20.19 -43.18
N GLY A 596 12.01 -19.05 -42.60
CA GLY A 596 12.33 -18.88 -41.19
C GLY A 596 12.14 -17.41 -40.80
N PRO A 597 11.94 -17.11 -39.50
CA PRO A 597 11.80 -15.74 -39.05
C PRO A 597 13.06 -14.92 -39.32
N VAL A 598 12.90 -13.61 -39.53
CA VAL A 598 14.03 -12.67 -39.51
C VAL A 598 14.59 -12.59 -38.09
N VAL A 599 15.92 -12.66 -37.98
CA VAL A 599 16.67 -12.70 -36.71
C VAL A 599 17.62 -11.52 -36.53
N GLY A 600 17.91 -10.75 -37.59
CA GLY A 600 18.76 -9.58 -37.48
C GLY A 600 18.73 -8.68 -38.71
N MET A 601 19.24 -7.47 -38.54
CA MET A 601 19.38 -6.46 -39.58
C MET A 601 20.77 -5.83 -39.50
N ALA A 602 21.40 -5.59 -40.66
CA ALA A 602 22.65 -4.84 -40.75
C ALA A 602 22.54 -3.74 -41.82
N VAL A 603 23.12 -2.57 -41.58
CA VAL A 603 23.03 -1.38 -42.45
C VAL A 603 24.28 -1.25 -43.31
N THR A 604 24.14 -0.76 -44.53
CA THR A 604 25.29 -0.42 -45.37
C THR A 604 26.04 0.79 -44.80
N PRO A 605 27.38 0.89 -44.94
CA PRO A 605 28.14 2.06 -44.46
C PRO A 605 27.66 3.40 -45.03
N SER A 606 27.03 3.38 -46.21
CA SER A 606 26.42 4.56 -46.84
C SER A 606 25.15 5.04 -46.13
N GLY A 607 24.54 4.20 -45.29
CA GLY A 607 23.21 4.40 -44.71
C GLY A 607 22.07 4.30 -45.72
N LYS A 608 22.35 3.85 -46.96
CA LYS A 608 21.39 3.85 -48.08
C LYS A 608 20.80 2.48 -48.41
N GLY A 609 20.99 1.51 -47.54
CA GLY A 609 20.52 0.14 -47.69
C GLY A 609 20.71 -0.67 -46.42
N TYR A 610 20.08 -1.84 -46.39
CA TYR A 610 20.23 -2.80 -45.30
C TYR A 610 19.99 -4.24 -45.77
N TRP A 611 20.54 -5.17 -45.01
CA TRP A 611 20.28 -6.60 -45.10
C TRP A 611 19.36 -7.05 -43.96
N LEU A 612 18.47 -7.98 -44.26
CA LEU A 612 17.77 -8.80 -43.26
C LEU A 612 18.30 -10.23 -43.35
N ALA A 613 18.62 -10.83 -42.20
CA ALA A 613 18.96 -12.24 -42.11
C ALA A 613 17.82 -13.02 -41.46
N ALA A 614 17.48 -14.19 -42.02
CA ALA A 614 16.51 -15.11 -41.47
C ALA A 614 17.18 -16.30 -40.77
N ALA A 615 16.46 -16.96 -39.86
CA ALA A 615 16.94 -18.07 -39.04
C ALA A 615 17.40 -19.29 -39.86
N ASP A 616 16.85 -19.47 -41.07
CA ASP A 616 17.28 -20.48 -42.04
C ASP A 616 18.57 -20.08 -42.79
N GLY A 617 19.11 -18.89 -42.50
CA GLY A 617 20.27 -18.30 -43.15
C GLY A 617 19.98 -17.59 -44.47
N GLY A 618 18.70 -17.39 -44.82
CA GLY A 618 18.29 -16.53 -45.92
C GLY A 618 18.70 -15.07 -45.69
N VAL A 619 19.18 -14.39 -46.73
CA VAL A 619 19.54 -12.95 -46.67
C VAL A 619 18.77 -12.17 -47.72
N PHE A 620 18.17 -11.06 -47.31
CA PHE A 620 17.40 -10.15 -48.15
C PHE A 620 18.06 -8.77 -48.16
N ALA A 621 18.37 -8.24 -49.34
CA ALA A 621 19.07 -6.97 -49.49
C ALA A 621 18.13 -5.88 -50.03
N PHE A 622 18.20 -4.68 -49.47
CA PHE A 622 17.38 -3.53 -49.83
C PHE A 622 18.21 -2.27 -50.01
N GLY A 623 17.74 -1.36 -50.88
CA GLY A 623 18.45 -0.11 -51.16
C GLY A 623 19.73 -0.35 -51.96
N ASP A 624 20.85 0.19 -51.50
CA ASP A 624 22.17 -0.03 -52.11
C ASP A 624 22.92 -1.26 -51.57
N ALA A 625 22.29 -2.06 -50.70
CA ALA A 625 22.86 -3.29 -50.17
C ALA A 625 23.06 -4.34 -51.27
N GLY A 626 24.30 -4.81 -51.46
CA GLY A 626 24.63 -5.88 -52.39
C GLY A 626 24.35 -7.28 -51.83
N PHE A 627 23.90 -8.23 -52.65
CA PHE A 627 23.73 -9.63 -52.20
C PHE A 627 25.03 -10.43 -52.43
N TYR A 628 25.64 -10.91 -51.34
CA TYR A 628 26.97 -11.55 -51.39
C TYR A 628 26.95 -13.05 -51.08
N GLY A 629 25.78 -13.60 -50.75
CA GLY A 629 25.57 -15.04 -50.50
C GLY A 629 24.56 -15.32 -49.40
N SER A 630 24.22 -16.59 -49.23
CA SER A 630 23.19 -17.01 -48.27
C SER A 630 23.41 -18.45 -47.83
N MET A 631 22.97 -18.77 -46.62
CA MET A 631 22.84 -20.14 -46.13
C MET A 631 21.42 -20.70 -46.30
N GLY A 632 20.47 -19.89 -46.75
CA GLY A 632 19.10 -20.31 -47.05
C GLY A 632 19.06 -21.53 -47.98
N GLY A 633 18.29 -22.54 -47.59
CA GLY A 633 18.19 -23.81 -48.31
C GLY A 633 19.37 -24.77 -48.11
N LYS A 634 20.38 -24.40 -47.31
CA LYS A 634 21.46 -25.31 -46.90
C LYS A 634 21.20 -25.83 -45.48
N PRO A 635 21.56 -27.08 -45.17
CA PRO A 635 21.47 -27.59 -43.79
C PRO A 635 22.36 -26.78 -42.84
N LEU A 636 21.79 -26.38 -41.71
CA LEU A 636 22.49 -25.73 -40.61
C LEU A 636 22.42 -26.60 -39.36
N ASN A 637 23.49 -26.63 -38.56
CA ASN A 637 23.52 -27.33 -37.28
C ASN A 637 22.61 -26.65 -36.23
N LYS A 638 22.61 -25.31 -36.26
CA LYS A 638 21.72 -24.44 -35.50
C LYS A 638 21.28 -23.27 -36.38
N PRO A 639 20.09 -22.67 -36.13
CA PRO A 639 19.63 -21.51 -36.86
C PRO A 639 20.62 -20.34 -36.79
N VAL A 640 20.62 -19.50 -37.83
CA VAL A 640 21.27 -18.18 -37.78
C VAL A 640 20.56 -17.34 -36.72
N THR A 641 21.32 -16.57 -35.95
CA THR A 641 20.83 -15.69 -34.89
C THR A 641 21.22 -14.23 -35.11
N ALA A 642 22.29 -13.95 -35.86
CA ALA A 642 22.75 -12.58 -36.06
C ALA A 642 23.42 -12.35 -37.43
N ILE A 643 23.51 -11.08 -37.83
CA ILE A 643 24.21 -10.61 -39.03
C ILE A 643 25.04 -9.38 -38.71
N GLY A 644 26.30 -9.36 -39.16
CA GLY A 644 27.18 -8.19 -39.08
C GLY A 644 27.74 -7.81 -40.45
N ALA A 645 27.77 -6.52 -40.79
CA ALA A 645 28.27 -6.04 -42.09
C ALA A 645 29.76 -5.68 -42.03
N THR A 646 30.47 -5.83 -43.16
CA THR A 646 31.85 -5.35 -43.28
C THR A 646 31.90 -3.83 -43.37
N ALA A 647 33.00 -3.23 -42.90
CA ALA A 647 33.20 -1.77 -42.96
C ALA A 647 33.19 -1.21 -44.40
N SER A 648 33.49 -2.04 -45.41
CA SER A 648 33.39 -1.68 -46.82
C SER A 648 31.96 -1.70 -47.36
N GLY A 649 31.04 -2.41 -46.69
CA GLY A 649 29.69 -2.69 -47.17
C GLY A 649 29.64 -3.73 -48.29
N GLN A 650 30.75 -4.40 -48.60
CA GLN A 650 30.86 -5.38 -49.69
C GLN A 650 30.81 -6.84 -49.21
N GLY A 651 30.36 -7.05 -47.97
CA GLY A 651 30.29 -8.37 -47.34
C GLY A 651 29.56 -8.33 -46.00
N TYR A 652 29.30 -9.52 -45.46
CA TYR A 652 28.72 -9.70 -44.14
C TYR A 652 29.06 -11.07 -43.56
N TRP A 653 28.96 -11.17 -42.24
CA TRP A 653 28.98 -12.40 -41.48
C TRP A 653 27.57 -12.78 -41.02
N LEU A 654 27.28 -14.08 -41.00
CA LEU A 654 26.14 -14.64 -40.28
C LEU A 654 26.67 -15.47 -39.11
N ALA A 655 26.13 -15.26 -37.92
CA ALA A 655 26.39 -16.11 -36.75
C ALA A 655 25.19 -17.03 -36.49
N ALA A 656 25.46 -18.29 -36.16
CA ALA A 656 24.45 -19.27 -35.78
C ALA A 656 24.47 -19.53 -34.26
N GLY A 657 23.38 -20.12 -33.74
CA GLY A 657 23.22 -20.37 -32.31
C GLY A 657 24.23 -21.35 -31.69
N ASP A 658 24.93 -22.16 -32.51
CA ASP A 658 26.09 -22.95 -32.05
C ASP A 658 27.41 -22.16 -32.08
N GLY A 659 27.34 -20.87 -32.39
CA GLY A 659 28.46 -19.97 -32.60
C GLY A 659 29.25 -20.24 -33.89
N GLY A 660 28.65 -20.98 -34.84
CA GLY A 660 29.16 -21.09 -36.21
C GLY A 660 29.09 -19.75 -36.94
N VAL A 661 30.18 -19.34 -37.61
CA VAL A 661 30.23 -18.10 -38.40
C VAL A 661 30.39 -18.40 -39.89
N PHE A 662 29.58 -17.75 -40.73
CA PHE A 662 29.62 -17.83 -42.19
C PHE A 662 29.95 -16.47 -42.77
N ALA A 663 31.02 -16.37 -43.56
CA ALA A 663 31.47 -15.11 -44.16
C ALA A 663 31.13 -15.05 -45.66
N PHE A 664 30.63 -13.91 -46.11
CA PHE A 664 30.21 -13.67 -47.50
C PHE A 664 30.79 -12.35 -48.05
N GLY A 665 31.01 -12.30 -49.36
CA GLY A 665 31.59 -11.13 -50.02
C GLY A 665 33.05 -10.94 -49.64
N ASP A 666 33.41 -9.75 -49.17
CA ASP A 666 34.77 -9.44 -48.69
C ASP A 666 34.98 -9.69 -47.19
N ALA A 667 34.00 -10.28 -46.50
CA ALA A 667 34.09 -10.61 -45.08
C ALA A 667 35.20 -11.64 -44.81
N ALA A 668 36.20 -11.26 -44.02
CA ALA A 668 37.28 -12.15 -43.61
C ALA A 668 36.87 -13.03 -42.41
N PHE A 669 37.29 -14.30 -42.39
CA PHE A 669 36.96 -15.22 -41.30
C PHE A 669 37.97 -15.12 -40.16
N TYR A 670 37.55 -14.61 -39.01
CA TYR A 670 38.40 -14.39 -37.83
C TYR A 670 38.30 -15.48 -36.75
N GLY A 671 37.29 -16.35 -36.81
CA GLY A 671 37.15 -17.49 -35.92
C GLY A 671 35.71 -17.97 -35.79
N SER A 672 35.46 -18.96 -34.94
CA SER A 672 34.12 -19.53 -34.73
C SER A 672 34.11 -20.39 -33.47
N MET A 673 32.95 -20.46 -32.82
CA MET A 673 32.67 -21.44 -31.77
C MET A 673 31.97 -22.70 -32.31
N GLY A 674 31.62 -22.73 -33.60
CA GLY A 674 31.01 -23.88 -34.25
C GLY A 674 31.81 -25.17 -34.00
N GLY A 675 31.11 -26.21 -33.56
CA GLY A 675 31.70 -27.50 -33.18
C GLY A 675 32.35 -27.53 -31.79
N LYS A 676 32.33 -26.42 -31.04
CA LYS A 676 32.70 -26.38 -29.61
C LYS A 676 31.46 -26.45 -28.73
N PRO A 677 31.51 -27.12 -27.57
CA PRO A 677 30.43 -27.06 -26.60
C PRO A 677 30.24 -25.63 -26.07
N LEU A 678 28.99 -25.16 -26.08
CA LEU A 678 28.57 -23.90 -25.48
C LEU A 678 27.64 -24.18 -24.29
N ASN A 679 27.72 -23.35 -23.25
CA ASN A 679 26.80 -23.43 -22.11
C ASN A 679 25.40 -22.93 -22.45
N ALA A 680 25.32 -21.98 -23.39
CA ALA A 680 24.10 -21.39 -23.89
C ALA A 680 24.29 -20.99 -25.36
N PRO A 681 23.22 -20.91 -26.17
CA PRO A 681 23.34 -20.57 -27.59
C PRO A 681 23.75 -19.11 -27.79
N VAL A 682 24.46 -18.84 -28.90
CA VAL A 682 24.76 -17.48 -29.36
C VAL A 682 23.48 -16.80 -29.83
N VAL A 683 23.21 -15.59 -29.34
CA VAL A 683 22.00 -14.82 -29.69
C VAL A 683 22.28 -13.62 -30.56
N ASP A 684 23.49 -13.07 -30.49
CA ASP A 684 23.80 -11.84 -31.20
C ASP A 684 25.30 -11.72 -31.53
N MET A 685 25.61 -10.87 -32.51
CA MET A 685 26.97 -10.53 -32.93
C MET A 685 27.10 -9.04 -33.25
N ASP A 686 28.28 -8.49 -33.00
CA ASP A 686 28.60 -7.12 -33.43
C ASP A 686 30.07 -7.04 -33.89
N VAL A 687 30.40 -6.04 -34.71
CA VAL A 687 31.63 -5.98 -35.52
C VAL A 687 32.49 -4.80 -35.09
N THR A 688 33.81 -4.95 -35.15
CA THR A 688 34.73 -3.81 -34.95
C THR A 688 34.51 -2.74 -36.03
N PRO A 689 34.61 -1.43 -35.71
CA PRO A 689 34.37 -0.36 -36.67
C PRO A 689 35.25 -0.41 -37.94
N ASP A 690 36.45 -0.98 -37.84
CA ASP A 690 37.37 -1.20 -38.96
C ASP A 690 37.13 -2.50 -39.74
N GLY A 691 36.24 -3.37 -39.25
CA GLY A 691 35.95 -4.68 -39.80
C GLY A 691 37.03 -5.75 -39.57
N GLY A 692 38.02 -5.48 -38.71
CA GLY A 692 39.11 -6.40 -38.37
C GLY A 692 38.75 -7.57 -37.44
N GLY A 693 37.54 -7.56 -36.87
CA GLY A 693 37.09 -8.56 -35.90
C GLY A 693 35.60 -8.46 -35.55
N TYR A 694 35.14 -9.35 -34.67
CA TYR A 694 33.77 -9.33 -34.15
C TYR A 694 33.65 -9.98 -32.78
N TRP A 695 32.57 -9.61 -32.09
CA TRP A 695 32.08 -10.26 -30.89
C TRP A 695 30.85 -11.11 -31.18
N MET A 696 30.67 -12.16 -30.40
CA MET A 696 29.40 -12.89 -30.26
C MET A 696 29.01 -12.93 -28.79
N THR A 697 27.72 -12.80 -28.49
CA THR A 697 27.19 -13.01 -27.13
C THR A 697 26.20 -14.17 -27.10
N ALA A 698 26.21 -14.93 -26.01
CA ALA A 698 25.29 -16.03 -25.73
C ALA A 698 24.20 -15.64 -24.71
N GLU A 699 23.13 -16.45 -24.61
CA GLU A 699 22.00 -16.21 -23.69
C GLU A 699 22.43 -16.12 -22.21
N ASP A 700 23.46 -16.84 -21.81
CA ASP A 700 24.04 -16.77 -20.47
C ASP A 700 24.93 -15.53 -20.25
N GLY A 701 25.04 -14.69 -21.28
CA GLY A 701 25.89 -13.51 -21.33
C GLY A 701 27.38 -13.81 -21.51
N GLY A 702 27.72 -15.02 -21.97
CA GLY A 702 29.05 -15.36 -22.45
C GLY A 702 29.42 -14.54 -23.69
N VAL A 703 30.60 -13.91 -23.68
CA VAL A 703 31.11 -13.14 -24.82
C VAL A 703 32.33 -13.83 -25.43
N PHE A 704 32.35 -13.95 -26.75
CA PHE A 704 33.44 -14.51 -27.54
C PHE A 704 33.97 -13.44 -28.50
N ALA A 705 35.28 -13.18 -28.49
CA ALA A 705 35.92 -12.17 -29.32
C ALA A 705 36.88 -12.80 -30.34
N PHE A 706 36.88 -12.31 -31.57
CA PHE A 706 37.68 -12.82 -32.68
C PHE A 706 38.32 -11.69 -33.49
N GLY A 707 39.48 -11.96 -34.08
CA GLY A 707 40.24 -10.96 -34.83
C GLY A 707 40.93 -9.98 -33.89
N ASP A 708 40.76 -8.69 -34.13
CA ASP A 708 41.24 -7.61 -33.24
C ASP A 708 40.21 -7.17 -32.18
N ALA A 709 39.04 -7.80 -32.13
CA ALA A 709 38.04 -7.57 -31.09
C ALA A 709 38.60 -7.86 -29.68
N GLY A 710 38.58 -6.85 -28.81
CA GLY A 710 39.05 -6.96 -27.42
C GLY A 710 38.01 -7.58 -26.48
N PHE A 711 38.43 -8.48 -25.58
CA PHE A 711 37.53 -9.01 -24.55
C PHE A 711 37.53 -8.10 -23.30
N PHE A 712 36.36 -7.54 -22.96
CA PHE A 712 36.23 -6.55 -21.88
C PHE A 712 35.41 -7.04 -20.67
N GLY A 713 34.85 -8.24 -20.75
CA GLY A 713 34.09 -8.88 -19.67
C GLY A 713 32.91 -9.70 -20.18
N SER A 714 32.22 -10.36 -19.26
CA SER A 714 31.13 -11.30 -19.58
C SER A 714 30.23 -11.48 -18.36
N MET A 715 28.95 -11.78 -18.60
CA MET A 715 28.01 -12.18 -17.55
C MET A 715 27.94 -13.70 -17.36
N ALA A 716 28.67 -14.49 -18.16
CA ALA A 716 28.68 -15.95 -18.02
C ALA A 716 29.05 -16.39 -16.59
N GLY A 717 28.24 -17.27 -16.03
CA GLY A 717 28.39 -17.77 -14.66
C GLY A 717 27.95 -16.80 -13.55
N GLN A 718 27.47 -15.61 -13.91
CA GLN A 718 26.82 -14.69 -12.96
C GLN A 718 25.31 -14.94 -12.91
N PRO A 719 24.64 -14.71 -11.76
CA PRO A 719 23.19 -14.74 -11.69
C PRO A 719 22.59 -13.63 -12.56
N LEU A 720 21.83 -14.04 -13.58
CA LEU A 720 21.03 -13.15 -14.42
C LEU A 720 19.55 -13.28 -14.05
N ASN A 721 18.87 -12.14 -13.95
CA ASN A 721 17.41 -12.09 -13.81
C ASN A 721 16.70 -12.43 -15.13
N GLY A 722 17.38 -12.23 -16.25
CA GLY A 722 16.94 -12.55 -17.60
C GLY A 722 18.13 -12.89 -18.52
N HIS A 723 17.92 -13.79 -19.48
CA HIS A 723 18.94 -14.12 -20.49
C HIS A 723 19.27 -12.90 -21.37
N ILE A 724 20.48 -12.88 -21.93
CA ILE A 724 20.91 -11.85 -22.86
C ILE A 724 20.21 -12.05 -24.21
N THR A 725 19.72 -10.97 -24.80
CA THR A 725 19.01 -10.94 -26.10
C THR A 725 19.77 -10.19 -27.19
N GLY A 726 20.71 -9.32 -26.84
CA GLY A 726 21.47 -8.54 -27.81
C GLY A 726 22.73 -7.92 -27.22
N MET A 727 23.58 -7.37 -28.08
CA MET A 727 24.76 -6.60 -27.74
C MET A 727 24.95 -5.41 -28.67
N SER A 728 25.65 -4.38 -28.19
CA SER A 728 26.09 -3.28 -29.05
C SER A 728 27.45 -2.74 -28.62
N VAL A 729 28.32 -2.47 -29.58
CA VAL A 729 29.70 -2.04 -29.35
C VAL A 729 29.82 -0.52 -29.27
N THR A 730 30.82 -0.06 -28.51
CA THR A 730 31.19 1.35 -28.51
C THR A 730 31.89 1.72 -29.83
N PRO A 731 31.74 2.97 -30.33
CA PRO A 731 32.42 3.41 -31.57
C PRO A 731 33.95 3.36 -31.51
N SER A 732 34.53 3.34 -30.31
CA SER A 732 35.98 3.17 -30.07
C SER A 732 36.43 1.71 -30.19
N ALA A 733 35.50 0.75 -30.26
CA ALA A 733 35.75 -0.68 -30.10
C ALA A 733 36.38 -1.04 -28.73
N GLY A 734 36.32 -0.14 -27.75
CA GLY A 734 36.91 -0.29 -26.42
C GLY A 734 35.98 -0.92 -25.38
N GLY A 735 34.74 -1.27 -25.77
CA GLY A 735 33.69 -1.73 -24.87
C GLY A 735 32.41 -2.12 -25.60
N TYR A 736 31.46 -2.65 -24.84
CA TYR A 736 30.13 -3.04 -25.32
C TYR A 736 29.09 -3.07 -24.21
N TRP A 737 27.82 -2.98 -24.61
CA TRP A 737 26.65 -3.26 -23.78
C TRP A 737 26.07 -4.63 -24.11
N LEU A 738 25.61 -5.37 -23.10
CA LEU A 738 24.75 -6.53 -23.25
C LEU A 738 23.33 -6.17 -22.78
N ASN A 739 22.33 -6.56 -23.57
CA ASN A 739 20.92 -6.36 -23.29
C ASN A 739 20.30 -7.63 -22.72
N GLY A 740 19.73 -7.56 -21.52
CA GLY A 740 18.94 -8.64 -20.92
C GLY A 740 17.47 -8.53 -21.31
N CYS A 741 16.79 -9.66 -21.51
CA CYS A 741 15.37 -9.72 -21.85
C CYS A 741 14.44 -9.03 -20.84
N ASP A 742 14.89 -8.88 -19.59
CA ASP A 742 14.21 -8.18 -18.50
C ASP A 742 14.44 -6.65 -18.52
N GLY A 743 15.25 -6.17 -19.47
CA GLY A 743 15.64 -4.77 -19.63
C GLY A 743 16.96 -4.41 -19.01
N GLY A 744 17.63 -5.34 -18.32
CA GLY A 744 18.96 -5.13 -17.78
C GLY A 744 19.94 -4.70 -18.88
N ILE A 745 20.83 -3.76 -18.55
CA ILE A 745 21.95 -3.38 -19.42
C ILE A 745 23.25 -3.61 -18.64
N PHE A 746 24.18 -4.35 -19.23
CA PHE A 746 25.49 -4.63 -18.65
C PHE A 746 26.57 -3.99 -19.51
N ALA A 747 27.32 -3.05 -18.96
CA ALA A 747 28.35 -2.31 -19.68
C ALA A 747 29.74 -2.84 -19.34
N PHE A 748 30.58 -3.01 -20.37
CA PHE A 748 31.95 -3.51 -20.26
C PHE A 748 32.94 -2.63 -21.00
N GLY A 749 34.19 -2.59 -20.54
CA GLY A 749 35.25 -1.79 -21.17
C GLY A 749 35.01 -0.29 -20.97
N ASP A 750 35.04 0.48 -22.05
CA ASP A 750 34.75 1.91 -22.03
C ASP A 750 33.25 2.27 -22.17
N ALA A 751 32.38 1.26 -22.32
CA ALA A 751 30.93 1.46 -22.33
C ALA A 751 30.43 1.97 -20.97
N GLN A 752 29.57 2.99 -20.99
CA GLN A 752 28.98 3.57 -19.78
C GLN A 752 27.51 3.19 -19.64
N PHE A 753 27.08 2.85 -18.41
CA PHE A 753 25.67 2.61 -18.15
C PHE A 753 24.91 3.94 -18.04
N HIS A 754 23.92 4.13 -18.93
CA HIS A 754 23.12 5.36 -18.99
C HIS A 754 21.67 5.17 -18.51
N GLY A 755 21.27 3.93 -18.18
CA GLY A 755 19.95 3.59 -17.66
C GLY A 755 19.41 2.27 -18.22
N SER A 756 18.29 1.83 -17.67
CA SER A 756 17.59 0.63 -18.13
C SER A 756 16.09 0.75 -17.85
N ASN A 757 15.29 -0.03 -18.57
CA ASN A 757 13.85 -0.12 -18.31
C ASN A 757 13.49 -1.50 -17.75
N PRO A 758 13.45 -1.71 -16.42
CA PRO A 758 13.27 -3.04 -15.83
C PRO A 758 11.80 -3.51 -15.82
N THR A 759 10.93 -2.96 -16.69
CA THR A 759 9.51 -3.32 -16.74
C THR A 759 9.21 -4.50 -17.66
N TYR A 760 10.23 -5.21 -18.15
CA TYR A 760 10.04 -6.29 -19.11
C TYR A 760 9.93 -7.64 -18.41
N GLN A 761 9.36 -8.60 -19.15
CA GLN A 761 9.39 -10.01 -18.77
C GLN A 761 10.09 -10.79 -19.87
N CYS A 762 11.03 -11.64 -19.45
CA CYS A 762 11.65 -12.59 -20.34
C CYS A 762 10.62 -13.59 -20.83
N ARG A 763 10.48 -13.70 -22.14
CA ARG A 763 9.82 -14.86 -22.74
C ARG A 763 10.78 -16.04 -22.62
N GLY A 764 10.27 -17.22 -22.28
CA GLY A 764 11.01 -18.45 -22.54
C GLY A 764 11.09 -18.67 -24.05
N ASN A 765 12.20 -19.19 -24.53
CA ASN A 765 12.32 -19.68 -25.91
C ASN A 765 11.36 -20.83 -26.21
#